data_AF-A0A061HY16-F1
#
_entry.id   AF-A0A061HY16-F1
#
_cell.length_a   1.000
_cell.length_b   1.000
_cell.length_c   1.000
_cell.angle_alpha   90.00
_cell.angle_beta   90.00
_cell.angle_gamma   90.00
#
_symmetry.space_group_name_H-M   'P 1'
#
loop_
_entity.id
_entity.type
_entity.pdbx_description
1 polymer ?
#
loop_
_entity_poly.entity_id
_entity_poly.type
_entity_poly.pdbx_seq_one_letter_code
_entity_poly.pdbx_strand_id
1 'polypeptide(L)'
;MDIASERKKCEVSISQHLIRSGSSCPCLTQPFYLFSLLSCSAADLSEAEPTLTHMSITRLHEQKLVQHVVSQNCDGLHLRSGLPRTAISELHGNMYIEVCTSCVPNREYVRVFDVTERTALHRHQTGRTCHKCGTQLRDTIVHFGERGTLGQPLNWEAATEAASKADTILCLGSSLKVLKKYPRLWCMTKPPSRRPKLYIVNLQWTPKDDWAALKLHGKCDDVMQLLMDELGLEIPVYSRWQDPIFSLATPLRAGEEGDWFSSPQQGSPEGFQCCVLHKAPRFPVKISPGPDCPVCPHSYDMVHYGHSNQLRQARAMGDYLIVGVHTDEEIAKHKGPPVFTQEERYKMVQAIKWVDEVVPAAPYVTTLETLDKYNCDFCVHGNDITLTVDGRDTYEEVKQAGRYRECKRTQGVSTTDLVGRMLLVTKAHHSSQEMSSEYREYADSFGKPPHPTPAGDTLSSEVSSQCPGGQNPWTGVSQFLQTSQKIIQFASGKEPQPGETVIYVAGAFDLFHIGHVDFLEEVYKLAKRPYIIAGLHFDQEVNRYKGKNYPIMNLHERTLSVLACRYVSEVVIGAPYSVTAELLGHFKVDLVCHGKTEIVPDRDGSDPYQEPKRRGIFRQIDSGSNLTTDLIVQRIIKNRLEYEARNQKKEAKELAFLEAMRQQEAQPAGDTA
;
A
#
# COMPACT_ATOMS: atom_id res chain seq x y z
N MET A 1 -5.94 16.23 -36.01
CA MET A 1 -4.51 16.08 -35.66
C MET A 1 -3.76 16.00 -36.98
N ASP A 2 -2.78 16.88 -37.27
CA ASP A 2 -1.92 16.75 -38.47
C ASP A 2 -0.91 15.60 -38.31
N ILE A 3 -1.42 14.38 -38.10
CA ILE A 3 -0.64 13.14 -38.09
C ILE A 3 -0.54 12.59 -39.53
N ALA A 4 -1.50 12.95 -40.40
CA ALA A 4 -1.58 12.41 -41.76
C ALA A 4 -0.71 13.14 -42.80
N SER A 5 -0.28 14.39 -42.57
CA SER A 5 0.32 15.22 -43.63
C SER A 5 1.85 15.15 -43.73
N GLU A 6 2.54 14.61 -42.73
CA GLU A 6 3.98 14.35 -42.79
C GLU A 6 4.22 12.92 -42.32
N ARG A 7 4.80 12.06 -43.16
CA ARG A 7 5.31 10.74 -42.74
C ARG A 7 6.39 10.95 -41.67
N LYS A 8 5.97 11.09 -40.41
CA LYS A 8 6.84 11.23 -39.25
C LYS A 8 7.64 9.94 -39.05
N LYS A 9 8.91 10.08 -38.71
CA LYS A 9 9.93 9.03 -38.89
C LYS A 9 10.18 8.20 -37.63
N CYS A 10 9.69 8.59 -36.45
CA CYS A 10 9.84 7.79 -35.23
C CYS A 10 8.94 8.30 -34.08
N GLU A 11 7.95 7.51 -33.67
CA GLU A 11 7.11 7.78 -32.49
C GLU A 11 7.45 6.84 -31.34
N VAL A 12 7.60 7.40 -30.13
CA VAL A 12 7.77 6.65 -28.89
C VAL A 12 6.51 6.82 -28.03
N SER A 13 5.86 5.70 -27.72
CA SER A 13 4.72 5.69 -26.81
C SER A 13 5.19 5.41 -25.38
N ILE A 14 4.89 6.31 -24.45
CA ILE A 14 5.08 6.10 -23.01
C ILE A 14 3.72 5.73 -22.41
N SER A 15 3.54 4.48 -22.03
CA SER A 15 2.26 3.96 -21.55
C SER A 15 2.28 3.57 -20.08
N GLN A 16 1.19 3.91 -19.40
CA GLN A 16 0.74 3.31 -18.15
C GLN A 16 -0.79 3.17 -18.26
N HIS A 17 -1.31 1.97 -18.54
CA HIS A 17 -2.76 1.74 -18.69
C HIS A 17 -3.26 0.75 -17.63
N LEU A 18 -4.50 0.95 -17.16
CA LEU A 18 -5.20 0.03 -16.25
C LEU A 18 -5.93 -1.07 -17.01
N ILE A 19 -6.03 -2.24 -16.37
CA ILE A 19 -6.53 -3.52 -16.87
C ILE A 19 -8.07 -3.52 -16.99
N ARG A 20 -8.62 -4.21 -17.99
CA ARG A 20 -10.02 -4.70 -18.02
C ARG A 20 -10.04 -6.19 -17.64
N SER A 21 -10.96 -6.62 -16.79
CA SER A 21 -11.28 -8.05 -16.63
C SER A 21 -12.54 -8.39 -17.43
N GLY A 22 -12.58 -9.59 -18.03
CA GLY A 22 -13.47 -10.02 -19.11
C GLY A 22 -14.95 -10.26 -18.77
N SER A 23 -15.61 -9.42 -17.97
CA SER A 23 -17.06 -9.43 -17.87
C SER A 23 -17.62 -8.01 -17.94
N SER A 24 -18.53 -7.79 -18.90
CA SER A 24 -19.17 -6.54 -19.29
C SER A 24 -19.53 -5.64 -18.09
N CYS A 25 -18.82 -4.52 -17.93
CA CYS A 25 -19.12 -3.50 -16.92
C CYS A 25 -18.98 -2.08 -17.51
N PRO A 26 -19.97 -1.17 -17.33
CA PRO A 26 -20.04 0.12 -18.00
C PRO A 26 -19.02 1.11 -17.41
N CYS A 27 -18.22 1.75 -18.26
CA CYS A 27 -17.05 2.52 -17.86
C CYS A 27 -17.40 4.02 -17.61
N LEU A 28 -17.48 4.48 -16.36
CA LEU A 28 -17.67 5.90 -15.96
C LEU A 28 -16.35 6.47 -15.38
N THR A 29 -15.65 7.40 -16.05
CA THR A 29 -15.45 8.85 -15.73
C THR A 29 -14.75 9.17 -14.38
N GLN A 30 -13.41 9.32 -14.43
CA GLN A 30 -12.46 10.02 -13.51
C GLN A 30 -12.30 9.56 -12.04
N PRO A 31 -11.28 10.03 -11.28
CA PRO A 31 -9.84 10.18 -11.54
C PRO A 31 -9.03 9.13 -10.70
N PHE A 32 -7.70 9.11 -10.80
CA PHE A 32 -6.77 8.20 -10.09
C PHE A 32 -6.50 6.85 -10.76
N TYR A 33 -5.38 6.83 -11.48
CA TYR A 33 -4.42 5.73 -11.56
C TYR A 33 -4.62 4.70 -10.45
N LEU A 34 -4.79 3.43 -10.85
CA LEU A 34 -5.18 2.24 -10.07
C LEU A 34 -6.68 1.87 -10.07
N PHE A 35 -7.62 2.75 -10.45
CA PHE A 35 -9.05 2.56 -10.10
C PHE A 35 -10.03 1.99 -11.13
N SER A 36 -9.68 1.70 -12.39
CA SER A 36 -10.67 1.09 -13.33
C SER A 36 -10.92 -0.41 -13.12
N LEU A 37 -10.28 -1.04 -12.14
CA LEU A 37 -10.50 -2.45 -11.77
C LEU A 37 -11.60 -2.64 -10.72
N LEU A 38 -12.15 -1.56 -10.15
CA LEU A 38 -13.12 -1.65 -9.05
C LEU A 38 -14.49 -2.25 -9.43
N SER A 39 -14.78 -2.45 -10.72
CA SER A 39 -16.03 -3.08 -11.17
C SER A 39 -15.84 -4.52 -11.67
N CYS A 40 -14.66 -5.09 -11.46
CA CYS A 40 -14.29 -6.42 -11.94
C CYS A 40 -14.01 -7.35 -10.76
N SER A 41 -14.90 -8.33 -10.57
CA SER A 41 -14.77 -9.36 -9.53
C SER A 41 -13.40 -10.03 -9.58
N ALA A 42 -12.73 -10.14 -8.43
CA ALA A 42 -11.69 -11.13 -8.09
C ALA A 42 -10.98 -11.85 -9.26
N ALA A 43 -10.38 -11.11 -10.20
CA ALA A 43 -9.63 -11.70 -11.29
C ALA A 43 -8.15 -11.71 -10.88
N ASP A 44 -7.53 -12.88 -10.98
CA ASP A 44 -6.08 -13.02 -11.04
C ASP A 44 -5.54 -12.06 -12.12
N LEU A 45 -4.47 -11.31 -11.83
CA LEU A 45 -3.82 -10.44 -12.80
C LEU A 45 -3.30 -11.23 -14.01
N SER A 46 -3.09 -12.54 -13.86
CA SER A 46 -2.83 -13.46 -14.96
C SER A 46 -3.98 -13.52 -15.98
N GLU A 47 -5.22 -13.29 -15.52
CA GLU A 47 -6.45 -13.31 -16.31
C GLU A 47 -6.81 -11.94 -16.92
N ALA A 48 -6.01 -10.91 -16.66
CA ALA A 48 -6.12 -9.62 -17.32
C ALA A 48 -6.03 -9.74 -18.85
N GLU A 49 -6.84 -9.00 -19.59
CA GLU A 49 -6.73 -8.93 -21.05
C GLU A 49 -6.22 -7.55 -21.51
N PRO A 50 -5.41 -7.48 -22.59
CA PRO A 50 -5.02 -6.23 -23.21
C PRO A 50 -6.22 -5.33 -23.53
N THR A 51 -6.15 -4.06 -23.14
CA THR A 51 -7.20 -3.07 -23.42
C THR A 51 -7.20 -2.62 -24.88
N LEU A 52 -8.24 -1.87 -25.27
CA LEU A 52 -8.34 -1.24 -26.59
C LEU A 52 -7.10 -0.39 -26.90
N THR A 53 -6.59 0.36 -25.94
CA THR A 53 -5.34 1.11 -26.09
C THR A 53 -4.14 0.20 -26.37
N HIS A 54 -4.01 -0.94 -25.67
CA HIS A 54 -2.92 -1.89 -25.96
C HIS A 54 -3.01 -2.40 -27.39
N MET A 55 -4.19 -2.84 -27.81
CA MET A 55 -4.43 -3.33 -29.17
C MET A 55 -4.23 -2.25 -30.23
N SER A 56 -4.58 -0.99 -29.91
CA SER A 56 -4.32 0.16 -30.77
C SER A 56 -2.82 0.39 -30.95
N ILE A 57 -2.03 0.34 -29.86
CA ILE A 57 -0.57 0.48 -29.94
C ILE A 57 0.04 -0.66 -30.76
N THR A 58 -0.44 -1.90 -30.59
CA THR A 58 -0.04 -3.03 -31.44
C THR A 58 -0.28 -2.73 -32.92
N ARG A 59 -1.49 -2.28 -33.27
CA ARG A 59 -1.81 -1.91 -34.66
C ARG A 59 -0.98 -0.74 -35.18
N LEU A 60 -0.77 0.30 -34.38
CA LEU A 60 0.08 1.43 -34.76
C LEU A 60 1.52 1.00 -35.00
N HIS A 61 2.03 0.04 -34.23
CA HIS A 61 3.34 -0.56 -34.45
C HIS A 61 3.38 -1.42 -35.73
N GLU A 62 2.35 -2.24 -36.00
CA GLU A 62 2.21 -2.99 -37.26
C GLU A 62 2.25 -2.06 -38.49
N GLN A 63 1.61 -0.90 -38.38
CA GLN A 63 1.60 0.14 -39.42
C GLN A 63 2.86 1.03 -39.42
N LYS A 64 3.83 0.74 -38.55
CA LYS A 64 5.11 1.48 -38.40
C LYS A 64 4.92 2.96 -38.04
N LEU A 65 3.78 3.30 -37.43
CA LEU A 65 3.52 4.63 -36.88
C LEU A 65 4.19 4.75 -35.51
N VAL A 66 4.06 3.73 -34.66
CA VAL A 66 4.81 3.62 -33.39
C VAL A 66 6.01 2.70 -33.57
N GLN A 67 7.20 3.17 -33.22
CA GLN A 67 8.44 2.39 -33.38
C GLN A 67 8.89 1.72 -32.10
N HIS A 68 8.61 2.33 -30.94
CA HIS A 68 9.02 1.80 -29.64
C HIS A 68 8.04 2.17 -28.54
N VAL A 69 7.85 1.26 -27.60
CA VAL A 69 6.99 1.43 -26.43
C VAL A 69 7.85 1.40 -25.17
N VAL A 70 7.76 2.48 -24.39
CA VAL A 70 8.42 2.60 -23.09
C VAL A 70 7.34 2.49 -22.02
N SER A 71 7.27 1.35 -21.35
CA SER A 71 6.25 1.08 -20.35
C SER A 71 6.78 1.18 -18.93
N GLN A 72 5.95 1.71 -18.04
CA GLN A 72 6.15 1.65 -16.59
C GLN A 72 5.33 0.56 -15.91
N ASN A 73 4.49 -0.14 -16.68
CA ASN A 73 3.67 -1.23 -16.19
C ASN A 73 4.52 -2.49 -16.00
N CYS A 74 4.16 -3.28 -14.99
CA CYS A 74 4.73 -4.60 -14.75
C CYS A 74 3.77 -5.74 -15.15
N ASP A 75 2.58 -5.40 -15.66
CA ASP A 75 1.46 -6.32 -15.93
C ASP A 75 1.65 -7.21 -17.16
N GLY A 76 2.73 -7.02 -17.93
CA GLY A 76 3.04 -7.79 -19.14
C GLY A 76 2.05 -7.65 -20.29
N LEU A 77 1.04 -6.78 -20.22
CA LEU A 77 -0.03 -6.71 -21.21
C LEU A 77 0.46 -6.21 -22.59
N HIS A 78 1.52 -5.40 -22.64
CA HIS A 78 2.11 -5.02 -23.92
C HIS A 78 2.68 -6.24 -24.66
N LEU A 79 3.41 -7.12 -23.98
CA LEU A 79 3.89 -8.38 -24.57
C LEU A 79 2.73 -9.27 -25.01
N ARG A 80 1.73 -9.42 -24.13
CA ARG A 80 0.54 -10.26 -24.37
C ARG A 80 -0.36 -9.73 -25.49
N SER A 81 -0.30 -8.42 -25.77
CA SER A 81 -1.06 -7.78 -26.86
C SER A 81 -0.49 -8.02 -28.27
N GLY A 82 0.65 -8.72 -28.40
CA GLY A 82 1.29 -8.99 -29.68
C GLY A 82 2.49 -8.11 -30.02
N LEU A 83 2.83 -7.11 -29.20
CA LEU A 83 4.00 -6.28 -29.46
C LEU A 83 5.30 -7.13 -29.33
N PRO A 84 6.22 -7.03 -30.30
CA PRO A 84 7.45 -7.79 -30.24
C PRO A 84 8.35 -7.26 -29.13
N ARG A 85 9.04 -8.15 -28.40
CA ARG A 85 9.95 -7.80 -27.29
C ARG A 85 11.01 -6.75 -27.67
N THR A 86 11.44 -6.73 -28.93
CA THR A 86 12.41 -5.76 -29.46
C THR A 86 11.88 -4.33 -29.51
N ALA A 87 10.57 -4.14 -29.55
CA ALA A 87 9.91 -2.84 -29.61
C ALA A 87 9.42 -2.36 -28.24
N ILE A 88 9.76 -3.06 -27.15
CA ILE A 88 9.28 -2.75 -25.79
C ILE A 88 10.47 -2.54 -24.84
N SER A 89 10.32 -1.55 -23.97
CA SER A 89 11.15 -1.37 -22.77
C SER A 89 10.27 -1.30 -21.54
N GLU A 90 10.30 -2.34 -20.70
CA GLU A 90 9.47 -2.47 -19.49
C GLU A 90 10.28 -2.00 -18.29
N LEU A 91 10.35 -0.68 -18.11
CA LEU A 91 11.34 -0.01 -17.24
C LEU A 91 11.29 -0.44 -15.78
N HIS A 92 10.15 -0.98 -15.34
CA HIS A 92 9.91 -1.44 -13.97
C HIS A 92 9.83 -2.98 -13.84
N GLY A 93 10.16 -3.72 -14.90
CA GLY A 93 10.08 -5.18 -14.94
C GLY A 93 8.77 -5.70 -15.52
N ASN A 94 8.64 -7.03 -15.54
CA ASN A 94 7.48 -7.74 -16.04
C ASN A 94 7.20 -8.94 -15.12
N MET A 95 5.96 -9.02 -14.60
CA MET A 95 5.55 -10.03 -13.62
C MET A 95 5.56 -11.46 -14.15
N TYR A 96 5.69 -11.68 -15.46
CA TYR A 96 5.80 -13.00 -16.07
C TYR A 96 7.23 -13.42 -16.38
N ILE A 97 8.22 -12.57 -16.08
CA ILE A 97 9.61 -12.82 -16.47
C ILE A 97 10.49 -12.92 -15.23
N GLU A 98 11.16 -14.07 -15.10
CA GLU A 98 12.24 -14.30 -14.15
C GLU A 98 13.57 -14.53 -14.88
N VAL A 99 14.68 -14.16 -14.26
CA VAL A 99 16.01 -14.09 -14.87
C VAL A 99 17.05 -14.76 -13.99
N CYS A 100 17.95 -15.49 -14.65
CA CYS A 100 19.22 -15.89 -14.08
C CYS A 100 20.29 -14.82 -14.35
N THR A 101 20.70 -14.10 -13.29
CA THR A 101 21.76 -13.08 -13.35
C THR A 101 23.18 -13.64 -13.27
N SER A 102 23.33 -14.94 -13.01
CA SER A 102 24.64 -15.62 -12.96
C SER A 102 25.09 -16.15 -14.32
N CYS A 103 24.18 -16.21 -15.31
CA CYS A 103 24.53 -16.58 -16.68
C CYS A 103 24.94 -15.33 -17.45
N VAL A 104 25.89 -15.46 -18.38
CA VAL A 104 26.26 -14.40 -19.32
C VAL A 104 26.07 -14.91 -20.77
N PRO A 105 25.23 -14.25 -21.60
CA PRO A 105 24.27 -13.22 -21.19
C PRO A 105 23.23 -13.76 -20.19
N ASN A 106 22.55 -12.85 -19.48
CA ASN A 106 21.47 -13.21 -18.55
C ASN A 106 20.46 -14.10 -19.26
N ARG A 107 20.00 -15.16 -18.58
CA ARG A 107 19.04 -16.09 -19.16
C ARG A 107 17.64 -15.81 -18.62
N GLU A 108 16.73 -15.50 -19.52
CA GLU A 108 15.35 -15.15 -19.21
C GLU A 108 14.44 -16.38 -19.27
N TYR A 109 13.41 -16.38 -18.43
CA TYR A 109 12.36 -17.38 -18.38
C TYR A 109 11.04 -16.62 -18.38
N VAL A 110 10.31 -16.69 -19.49
CA VAL A 110 8.94 -16.20 -19.56
C VAL A 110 8.05 -17.31 -18.99
N ARG A 111 7.12 -16.95 -18.12
CA ARG A 111 6.18 -17.85 -17.46
C ARG A 111 4.75 -17.45 -17.84
N VAL A 112 3.82 -18.39 -17.70
CA VAL A 112 2.38 -18.13 -17.91
C VAL A 112 1.67 -17.69 -16.63
N PHE A 113 2.43 -17.47 -15.55
CA PHE A 113 1.96 -17.14 -14.21
C PHE A 113 2.83 -16.03 -13.60
N ASP A 114 2.35 -15.44 -12.51
CA ASP A 114 3.05 -14.38 -11.77
C ASP A 114 4.30 -14.93 -11.06
N VAL A 115 5.49 -14.46 -11.45
CA VAL A 115 6.75 -14.88 -10.82
C VAL A 115 7.06 -14.12 -9.52
N THR A 116 6.27 -13.11 -9.18
CA THR A 116 6.55 -12.12 -8.13
C THR A 116 5.88 -12.42 -6.80
N GLU A 117 5.04 -13.46 -6.71
CA GLU A 117 4.26 -13.78 -5.50
C GLU A 117 5.08 -13.94 -4.21
N ARG A 118 6.34 -14.36 -4.34
CA ARG A 118 7.27 -14.63 -3.24
C ARG A 118 8.39 -13.60 -3.14
N THR A 119 8.35 -12.55 -3.94
CA THR A 119 9.42 -11.56 -4.04
C THR A 119 9.02 -10.21 -3.42
N ALA A 120 10.00 -9.37 -3.11
CA ALA A 120 9.83 -8.09 -2.44
C ALA A 120 11.05 -7.18 -2.66
N LEU A 121 10.97 -5.93 -2.18
CA LEU A 121 12.09 -4.97 -2.15
C LEU A 121 13.36 -5.64 -1.61
N HIS A 122 14.43 -5.59 -2.39
CA HIS A 122 15.75 -6.20 -2.12
C HIS A 122 15.77 -7.74 -2.03
N ARG A 123 14.62 -8.41 -2.22
CA ARG A 123 14.46 -9.86 -2.21
C ARG A 123 13.76 -10.33 -3.48
N HIS A 124 14.54 -10.52 -4.52
CA HIS A 124 14.01 -10.91 -5.82
C HIS A 124 13.99 -12.41 -6.09
N GLN A 125 14.45 -13.26 -5.16
CA GLN A 125 14.57 -14.70 -5.41
C GLN A 125 13.18 -15.33 -5.58
N THR A 126 12.92 -15.95 -6.73
CA THR A 126 11.59 -16.52 -7.04
C THR A 126 11.37 -17.90 -6.44
N GLY A 127 12.41 -18.50 -5.85
CA GLY A 127 12.41 -19.87 -5.33
C GLY A 127 12.71 -20.94 -6.38
N ARG A 128 12.73 -20.58 -7.68
CA ARG A 128 13.10 -21.49 -8.78
C ARG A 128 14.59 -21.39 -9.12
N THR A 129 15.10 -22.37 -9.84
CA THR A 129 16.53 -22.45 -10.18
C THR A 129 16.76 -22.39 -11.69
N CYS A 130 17.89 -21.79 -12.08
CA CYS A 130 18.26 -21.66 -13.46
C CYS A 130 18.46 -23.04 -14.08
N HIS A 131 17.78 -23.27 -15.20
CA HIS A 131 17.87 -24.51 -15.96
C HIS A 131 19.30 -24.80 -16.47
N LYS A 132 20.17 -23.79 -16.54
CA LYS A 132 21.56 -23.97 -16.99
C LYS A 132 22.54 -24.18 -15.85
N CYS A 133 22.57 -23.27 -14.89
CA CYS A 133 23.64 -23.19 -13.89
C CYS A 133 23.18 -23.53 -12.46
N GLY A 134 21.89 -23.81 -12.25
CA GLY A 134 21.34 -24.17 -10.93
C GLY A 134 21.22 -23.00 -9.94
N THR A 135 21.73 -21.81 -10.26
CA THR A 135 21.58 -20.63 -9.38
C THR A 135 20.13 -20.18 -9.31
N GLN A 136 19.71 -19.62 -8.17
CA GLN A 136 18.34 -19.14 -7.99
C GLN A 136 17.98 -18.05 -9.02
N LEU A 137 16.78 -18.18 -9.58
CA LEU A 137 16.17 -17.19 -10.45
C LEU A 137 15.68 -16.01 -9.64
N ARG A 138 15.66 -14.85 -10.30
CA ARG A 138 15.20 -13.59 -9.72
C ARG A 138 14.07 -13.01 -10.56
N ASP A 139 13.09 -12.36 -9.98
CA ASP A 139 12.13 -11.57 -10.76
C ASP A 139 12.82 -10.36 -11.43
N THR A 140 12.08 -9.69 -12.30
CA THR A 140 12.57 -8.52 -13.05
C THR A 140 12.07 -7.18 -12.51
N ILE A 141 11.29 -7.19 -11.42
CA ILE A 141 10.62 -6.01 -10.88
C ILE A 141 11.63 -5.05 -10.29
N VAL A 142 11.50 -3.77 -10.62
CA VAL A 142 12.30 -2.68 -10.03
C VAL A 142 11.43 -1.94 -9.03
N HIS A 143 11.69 -2.13 -7.74
CA HIS A 143 10.94 -1.43 -6.71
C HIS A 143 11.42 0.03 -6.54
N PHE A 144 10.58 0.86 -5.92
CA PHE A 144 10.98 2.22 -5.55
C PHE A 144 12.19 2.19 -4.61
N GLY A 145 13.24 2.95 -4.96
CA GLY A 145 14.52 2.96 -4.23
C GLY A 145 15.56 2.00 -4.82
N GLU A 146 15.18 1.13 -5.75
CA GLU A 146 16.11 0.25 -6.45
C GLU A 146 16.55 0.82 -7.79
N ARG A 147 17.75 0.39 -8.21
CA ARG A 147 18.26 0.65 -9.55
C ARG A 147 18.11 -0.63 -10.36
N GLY A 148 17.26 -0.60 -11.38
CA GLY A 148 17.18 -1.69 -12.35
C GLY A 148 18.49 -1.84 -13.11
N THR A 149 19.11 -3.01 -13.04
CA THR A 149 20.41 -3.33 -13.68
C THR A 149 20.28 -4.35 -14.81
N LEU A 150 19.11 -4.96 -14.98
CA LEU A 150 18.86 -5.96 -16.02
C LEU A 150 18.82 -5.30 -17.41
N GLY A 151 19.40 -5.98 -18.40
CA GLY A 151 19.31 -5.58 -19.81
C GLY A 151 17.88 -5.72 -20.34
N GLN A 152 17.32 -6.93 -20.31
CA GLN A 152 15.91 -7.21 -20.59
C GLN A 152 15.21 -7.66 -19.30
N PRO A 153 13.91 -7.36 -19.10
CA PRO A 153 12.98 -6.64 -20.00
C PRO A 153 13.06 -5.11 -19.90
N LEU A 154 13.89 -4.56 -19.00
CA LEU A 154 13.97 -3.12 -18.72
C LEU A 154 14.36 -2.31 -19.96
N ASN A 155 15.34 -2.80 -20.70
CA ASN A 155 15.75 -2.34 -22.02
C ASN A 155 15.94 -0.80 -22.09
N TRP A 156 16.61 -0.24 -21.08
CA TRP A 156 16.85 1.20 -20.97
C TRP A 156 17.64 1.76 -22.16
N GLU A 157 18.55 0.97 -22.74
CA GLU A 157 19.35 1.37 -23.89
C GLU A 157 18.45 1.65 -25.10
N ALA A 158 17.60 0.69 -25.50
CA ALA A 158 16.66 0.89 -26.60
C ALA A 158 15.64 2.00 -26.32
N ALA A 159 15.16 2.15 -25.08
CA ALA A 159 14.27 3.26 -24.71
C ALA A 159 14.94 4.62 -24.97
N THR A 160 16.20 4.78 -24.57
CA THR A 160 16.94 6.03 -24.77
C THR A 160 17.34 6.24 -26.23
N GLU A 161 17.67 5.17 -26.96
CA GLU A 161 17.98 5.24 -28.38
C GLU A 161 16.75 5.65 -29.20
N ALA A 162 15.60 4.99 -28.96
CA ALA A 162 14.34 5.32 -29.61
C ALA A 162 13.93 6.76 -29.31
N ALA A 163 13.98 7.20 -28.04
CA ALA A 163 13.72 8.58 -27.66
C ALA A 163 14.65 9.58 -28.36
N SER A 164 15.93 9.23 -28.57
CA SER A 164 16.88 10.10 -29.26
C SER A 164 16.56 10.32 -30.74
N LYS A 165 15.92 9.33 -31.38
CA LYS A 165 15.49 9.35 -32.78
C LYS A 165 14.06 9.85 -32.97
N ALA A 166 13.29 9.93 -31.88
CA ALA A 166 11.89 10.34 -31.90
C ALA A 166 11.72 11.79 -32.38
N ASP A 167 10.70 12.01 -33.22
CA ASP A 167 10.17 13.35 -33.53
C ASP A 167 8.89 13.66 -32.73
N THR A 168 8.25 12.61 -32.21
CA THR A 168 6.99 12.66 -31.47
C THR A 168 7.05 11.67 -30.29
N ILE A 169 6.58 12.13 -29.12
CA ILE A 169 6.35 11.27 -27.94
C ILE A 169 4.88 11.37 -27.58
N LEU A 170 4.20 10.23 -27.52
CA LEU A 170 2.83 10.11 -27.05
C LEU A 170 2.83 9.48 -25.65
N CYS A 171 2.43 10.25 -24.64
CA CYS A 171 2.27 9.77 -23.28
C CYS A 171 0.81 9.39 -23.03
N LEU A 172 0.56 8.12 -22.70
CA LEU A 172 -0.77 7.56 -22.47
C LEU A 172 -0.88 7.12 -21.02
N GLY A 173 -1.72 7.81 -20.25
CA GLY A 173 -2.12 7.36 -18.92
C GLY A 173 -0.98 7.26 -17.92
N SER A 174 0.14 7.98 -18.07
CA SER A 174 1.24 8.05 -17.10
C SER A 174 1.27 9.39 -16.35
N SER A 175 1.48 9.35 -15.03
CA SER A 175 1.59 10.57 -14.22
C SER A 175 2.91 11.29 -14.45
N LEU A 176 3.86 10.63 -15.13
CA LEU A 176 5.22 11.07 -15.41
C LEU A 176 6.03 11.46 -14.15
N LYS A 177 5.53 11.22 -12.94
CA LYS A 177 6.21 11.59 -11.67
C LYS A 177 7.58 10.92 -11.53
N VAL A 178 7.70 9.67 -11.98
CA VAL A 178 8.96 8.91 -12.01
C VAL A 178 9.81 9.34 -13.21
N LEU A 179 9.23 9.29 -14.42
CA LEU A 179 9.99 9.54 -15.65
C LEU A 179 10.46 10.99 -15.81
N LYS A 180 9.86 11.97 -15.14
CA LYS A 180 10.22 13.40 -15.28
C LYS A 180 11.71 13.68 -15.13
N LYS A 181 12.39 12.91 -14.29
CA LYS A 181 13.81 13.07 -13.93
C LYS A 181 14.79 12.39 -14.90
N TYR A 182 14.34 11.68 -15.93
CA TYR A 182 15.20 10.93 -16.85
C TYR A 182 15.53 11.75 -18.10
N PRO A 183 16.64 12.51 -18.14
CA PRO A 183 16.81 13.58 -19.12
C PRO A 183 17.01 13.03 -20.55
N ARG A 184 17.54 11.81 -20.67
CA ARG A 184 17.77 11.13 -21.96
C ARG A 184 16.46 10.77 -22.66
N LEU A 185 15.43 10.34 -21.91
CA LEU A 185 14.12 10.00 -22.46
C LEU A 185 13.42 11.24 -23.06
N TRP A 186 13.67 12.42 -22.48
CA TRP A 186 13.07 13.68 -22.91
C TRP A 186 13.96 14.49 -23.85
N CYS A 187 15.07 13.92 -24.33
CA CYS A 187 16.05 14.63 -25.16
C CYS A 187 16.50 15.98 -24.56
N MET A 188 16.69 16.06 -23.24
CA MET A 188 17.00 17.32 -22.55
C MET A 188 18.33 17.95 -22.96
N THR A 189 19.23 17.14 -23.52
CA THR A 189 20.50 17.59 -24.10
C THR A 189 20.32 18.37 -25.40
N LYS A 190 19.16 18.26 -26.06
CA LYS A 190 18.80 19.05 -27.25
C LYS A 190 18.14 20.38 -26.83
N PRO A 191 18.34 21.47 -27.60
CA PRO A 191 17.59 22.71 -27.39
C PRO A 191 16.08 22.47 -27.56
N PRO A 192 15.19 23.22 -26.87
CA PRO A 192 13.74 22.99 -26.89
C PRO A 192 13.14 22.88 -28.30
N SER A 193 13.61 23.67 -29.26
CA SER A 193 13.15 23.64 -30.66
C SER A 193 13.50 22.36 -31.44
N ARG A 194 14.43 21.54 -30.93
CA ARG A 194 14.85 20.25 -31.53
C ARG A 194 14.45 19.05 -30.68
N ARG A 195 13.63 19.24 -29.64
CA ARG A 195 13.05 18.15 -28.85
C ARG A 195 11.84 17.58 -29.58
N PRO A 196 11.52 16.28 -29.38
CA PRO A 196 10.31 15.70 -29.94
C PRO A 196 9.07 16.44 -29.42
N LYS A 197 8.03 16.54 -30.27
CA LYS A 197 6.73 17.06 -29.86
C LYS A 197 6.11 16.10 -28.85
N LEU A 198 5.80 16.58 -27.66
CA LEU A 198 5.19 15.79 -26.59
C LEU A 198 3.67 15.94 -26.63
N TYR A 199 2.96 14.83 -26.74
CA TYR A 199 1.51 14.74 -26.63
C TYR A 199 1.17 13.95 -25.38
N ILE A 200 0.24 14.44 -24.57
CA ILE A 200 -0.14 13.78 -23.31
C ILE A 200 -1.63 13.51 -23.33
N VAL A 201 -2.01 12.24 -23.22
CA VAL A 201 -3.38 11.83 -22.95
C VAL A 201 -3.43 11.36 -21.50
N ASN A 202 -4.03 12.18 -20.66
CA ASN A 202 -4.13 11.85 -19.26
C ASN A 202 -5.27 12.55 -18.54
N LEU A 203 -5.95 11.82 -17.65
CA LEU A 203 -7.03 12.39 -16.83
C LEU A 203 -6.49 13.43 -15.82
N GLN A 204 -5.26 13.26 -15.34
CA GLN A 204 -4.68 14.11 -14.29
C GLN A 204 -3.61 15.08 -14.81
N TRP A 205 -3.22 16.01 -13.94
CA TRP A 205 -2.01 16.82 -14.13
C TRP A 205 -0.75 15.95 -14.23
N THR A 206 0.19 16.33 -15.10
CA THR A 206 1.53 15.72 -15.18
C THR A 206 2.63 16.78 -15.05
N PRO A 207 3.82 16.44 -14.50
CA PRO A 207 4.95 17.36 -14.40
C PRO A 207 5.53 17.86 -15.73
N LYS A 208 5.00 17.42 -16.88
CA LYS A 208 5.46 17.79 -18.23
C LYS A 208 4.36 18.49 -19.03
N ASP A 209 3.24 18.84 -18.41
CA ASP A 209 2.12 19.49 -19.09
C ASP A 209 2.56 20.76 -19.81
N ASP A 210 3.38 21.61 -19.17
CA ASP A 210 3.90 22.85 -19.75
C ASP A 210 4.83 22.63 -20.97
N TRP A 211 5.28 21.40 -21.19
CA TRP A 211 6.13 21.03 -22.32
C TRP A 211 5.35 20.32 -23.42
N ALA A 212 4.10 19.94 -23.16
CA ALA A 212 3.28 19.23 -24.12
C ALA A 212 2.83 20.20 -25.23
N ALA A 213 3.01 19.79 -26.48
CA ALA A 213 2.41 20.46 -27.63
C ALA A 213 0.87 20.39 -27.57
N LEU A 214 0.35 19.30 -27.00
CA LEU A 214 -1.07 19.12 -26.73
C LEU A 214 -1.25 18.18 -25.53
N LYS A 215 -2.15 18.57 -24.63
CA LYS A 215 -2.63 17.73 -23.56
C LYS A 215 -4.13 17.48 -23.73
N LEU A 216 -4.51 16.21 -23.73
CA LEU A 216 -5.90 15.76 -23.77
C LEU A 216 -6.29 15.17 -22.42
N HIS A 217 -7.34 15.73 -21.83
CA HIS A 217 -7.93 15.26 -20.58
C HIS A 217 -9.05 14.25 -20.89
N GLY A 218 -8.67 12.99 -21.13
CA GLY A 218 -9.61 11.94 -21.50
C GLY A 218 -9.11 10.55 -21.12
N LYS A 219 -10.00 9.55 -21.18
CA LYS A 219 -9.60 8.14 -21.05
C LYS A 219 -8.79 7.76 -22.29
N CYS A 220 -7.73 6.98 -22.09
CA CYS A 220 -6.88 6.55 -23.20
C CYS A 220 -7.67 5.75 -24.24
N ASP A 221 -8.51 4.79 -23.84
CA ASP A 221 -9.32 4.02 -24.80
C ASP A 221 -10.22 4.92 -25.67
N ASP A 222 -10.91 5.90 -25.10
CA ASP A 222 -11.77 6.81 -25.86
C ASP A 222 -10.97 7.66 -26.86
N VAL A 223 -9.82 8.20 -26.42
CA VAL A 223 -8.95 9.02 -27.27
C VAL A 223 -8.28 8.17 -28.35
N MET A 224 -7.87 6.93 -28.02
CA MET A 224 -7.25 6.01 -28.96
C MET A 224 -8.27 5.52 -29.99
N GLN A 225 -9.52 5.25 -29.61
CA GLN A 225 -10.57 4.91 -30.57
C GLN A 225 -10.74 6.03 -31.60
N LEU A 226 -10.91 7.28 -31.15
CA LEU A 226 -11.04 8.44 -32.05
C LEU A 226 -9.80 8.65 -32.92
N LEU A 227 -8.60 8.43 -32.37
CA LEU A 227 -7.36 8.51 -33.13
C LEU A 227 -7.29 7.42 -34.21
N MET A 228 -7.64 6.19 -33.87
CA MET A 228 -7.63 5.06 -34.80
C MET A 228 -8.67 5.26 -35.92
N ASP A 229 -9.85 5.79 -35.59
CA ASP A 229 -10.89 6.17 -36.56
C ASP A 229 -10.39 7.26 -37.53
N GLU A 230 -9.77 8.32 -37.00
CA GLU A 230 -9.17 9.41 -37.80
C GLU A 230 -8.04 8.91 -38.71
N LEU A 231 -7.26 7.94 -38.25
CA LEU A 231 -6.22 7.29 -39.05
C LEU A 231 -6.76 6.26 -40.05
N GLY A 232 -8.05 5.94 -39.99
CA GLY A 232 -8.66 4.88 -40.80
C GLY A 232 -8.11 3.49 -40.50
N LEU A 233 -7.68 3.25 -39.25
CA LEU A 233 -7.08 1.99 -38.82
C LEU A 233 -8.05 1.21 -37.92
N GLU A 234 -8.40 0.00 -38.34
CA GLU A 234 -9.18 -0.92 -37.51
C GLU A 234 -8.36 -1.37 -36.29
N ILE A 235 -8.99 -1.53 -35.12
CA ILE A 235 -8.31 -2.03 -33.91
C ILE A 235 -8.47 -3.56 -33.85
N PRO A 236 -7.37 -4.34 -33.77
CA PRO A 236 -7.47 -5.79 -33.68
C PRO A 236 -8.15 -6.22 -32.37
N VAL A 237 -9.00 -7.25 -32.46
CA VAL A 237 -9.62 -7.87 -31.28
C VAL A 237 -8.61 -8.81 -30.63
N TYR A 238 -8.39 -8.66 -29.33
CA TYR A 238 -7.54 -9.58 -28.57
C TYR A 238 -8.17 -10.98 -28.54
N SER A 239 -7.34 -12.01 -28.70
CA SER A 239 -7.74 -13.41 -28.53
C SER A 239 -6.75 -14.10 -27.61
N ARG A 240 -7.22 -14.60 -26.45
CA ARG A 240 -6.37 -15.31 -25.48
C ARG A 240 -5.63 -16.50 -26.11
N TRP A 241 -6.25 -17.19 -27.07
CA TRP A 241 -5.64 -18.31 -27.79
C TRP A 241 -4.42 -17.91 -28.65
N GLN A 242 -4.32 -16.63 -29.00
CA GLN A 242 -3.21 -16.07 -29.77
C GLN A 242 -2.24 -15.26 -28.89
N ASP A 243 -2.38 -15.34 -27.56
CA ASP A 243 -1.50 -14.62 -26.65
C ASP A 243 -0.05 -15.11 -26.82
N PRO A 244 0.89 -14.22 -27.22
CA PRO A 244 2.28 -14.59 -27.45
C PRO A 244 2.95 -15.26 -26.25
N ILE A 245 2.45 -15.01 -25.03
CA ILE A 245 3.02 -15.58 -23.81
C ILE A 245 3.07 -17.11 -23.86
N PHE A 246 2.08 -17.77 -24.47
CA PHE A 246 2.05 -19.24 -24.57
C PHE A 246 3.14 -19.78 -25.49
N SER A 247 3.51 -19.03 -26.53
CA SER A 247 4.61 -19.39 -27.44
C SER A 247 6.00 -19.06 -26.88
N LEU A 248 6.07 -18.05 -26.00
CA LEU A 248 7.31 -17.58 -25.40
C LEU A 248 7.64 -18.29 -24.08
N ALA A 249 6.65 -18.91 -23.44
CA ALA A 249 6.79 -19.51 -22.12
C ALA A 249 7.85 -20.62 -22.10
N THR A 250 8.76 -20.54 -21.14
CA THR A 250 9.71 -21.62 -20.86
C THR A 250 8.99 -22.72 -20.05
N PRO A 251 8.98 -23.98 -20.52
CA PRO A 251 8.40 -25.09 -19.78
C PRO A 251 9.02 -25.25 -18.38
N LEU A 252 8.25 -25.73 -17.41
CA LEU A 252 8.75 -26.07 -16.08
C LEU A 252 9.53 -27.39 -16.11
N ARG A 253 10.51 -27.55 -15.22
CA ARG A 253 11.16 -28.84 -14.96
C ARG A 253 10.37 -29.66 -13.94
N ALA A 254 10.57 -30.98 -13.96
CA ALA A 254 10.06 -31.87 -12.91
C ALA A 254 10.49 -31.36 -11.52
N GLY A 255 9.52 -31.18 -10.63
CA GLY A 255 9.72 -30.59 -9.29
C GLY A 255 9.57 -29.07 -9.22
N GLU A 256 9.54 -28.34 -10.34
CA GLU A 256 9.11 -26.93 -10.40
C GLU A 256 7.57 -26.80 -10.55
N GLU A 257 6.91 -27.91 -10.84
CA GLU A 257 5.45 -28.03 -11.07
C GLU A 257 4.63 -27.92 -9.77
N GLY A 258 5.27 -28.20 -8.62
CA GLY A 258 4.63 -28.25 -7.30
C GLY A 258 4.14 -26.91 -6.74
N ASP A 259 4.37 -25.82 -7.45
CA ASP A 259 4.00 -24.47 -6.99
C ASP A 259 2.85 -23.82 -7.80
N TRP A 260 2.34 -24.43 -8.88
CA TRP A 260 1.38 -23.74 -9.77
C TRP A 260 0.25 -24.60 -10.38
N PHE A 261 0.19 -25.90 -10.11
CA PHE A 261 -0.98 -26.71 -10.49
C PHE A 261 -1.51 -27.52 -9.31
N SER A 262 -2.65 -27.10 -8.78
CA SER A 262 -3.70 -28.09 -8.48
C SER A 262 -4.22 -28.60 -9.83
N SER A 263 -3.53 -29.54 -10.47
CA SER A 263 -4.04 -30.16 -11.69
C SER A 263 -4.93 -31.36 -11.38
N PRO A 264 -6.11 -31.49 -12.01
CA PRO A 264 -6.84 -32.75 -12.13
C PRO A 264 -5.99 -33.76 -12.89
N GLN A 265 -6.04 -35.04 -12.51
CA GLN A 265 -5.31 -36.12 -13.18
C GLN A 265 -5.75 -36.28 -14.65
N GLN A 266 -4.78 -36.54 -15.53
CA GLN A 266 -4.96 -36.87 -16.94
C GLN A 266 -5.78 -38.14 -17.16
N GLY A 267 -6.76 -38.05 -18.05
CA GLY A 267 -7.28 -39.14 -18.88
C GLY A 267 -7.76 -38.55 -20.20
N SER A 268 -7.15 -38.95 -21.32
CA SER A 268 -7.54 -38.55 -22.68
C SER A 268 -8.78 -39.32 -23.20
N PRO A 269 -9.25 -39.04 -24.43
CA PRO A 269 -10.17 -37.98 -24.82
C PRO A 269 -11.56 -38.57 -25.17
N GLU A 270 -12.64 -37.79 -25.01
CA GLU A 270 -13.83 -37.77 -25.88
C GLU A 270 -14.99 -37.01 -25.22
N GLY A 271 -15.67 -36.16 -26.01
CA GLY A 271 -17.09 -35.85 -25.80
C GLY A 271 -17.44 -34.69 -24.85
N PHE A 272 -17.90 -33.60 -25.45
CA PHE A 272 -18.78 -32.58 -24.86
C PHE A 272 -19.82 -33.15 -23.86
N GLN A 273 -19.96 -32.58 -22.66
CA GLN A 273 -21.23 -31.99 -22.18
C GLN A 273 -21.12 -31.35 -20.79
N CYS A 274 -21.78 -30.20 -20.64
CA CYS A 274 -22.10 -29.51 -19.41
C CYS A 274 -22.95 -30.38 -18.47
N CYS A 275 -22.63 -30.44 -17.17
CA CYS A 275 -23.62 -30.44 -16.07
C CYS A 275 -22.94 -30.45 -14.68
N VAL A 276 -23.46 -29.58 -13.80
CA VAL A 276 -23.27 -29.47 -12.36
C VAL A 276 -23.52 -30.82 -11.66
N LEU A 277 -22.72 -31.18 -10.63
CA LEU A 277 -23.19 -31.96 -9.45
C LEU A 277 -22.14 -31.99 -8.31
N HIS A 278 -22.62 -31.76 -7.10
CA HIS A 278 -21.94 -31.93 -5.80
C HIS A 278 -21.47 -33.38 -5.56
N LYS A 279 -20.32 -33.56 -4.89
CA LYS A 279 -20.16 -34.21 -3.55
C LYS A 279 -18.72 -34.63 -3.27
N ALA A 280 -18.26 -34.35 -2.06
CA ALA A 280 -17.13 -35.03 -1.40
C ALA A 280 -17.46 -36.50 -1.05
N PRO A 281 -16.45 -37.36 -0.79
CA PRO A 281 -16.29 -37.92 0.57
C PRO A 281 -14.80 -38.13 1.01
N ARG A 282 -14.40 -37.66 2.21
CA ARG A 282 -14.22 -38.35 3.52
C ARG A 282 -12.89 -39.09 3.76
N PHE A 283 -12.20 -38.70 4.83
CA PHE A 283 -11.57 -39.58 5.85
C PHE A 283 -11.72 -38.93 7.25
N PRO A 284 -11.68 -39.69 8.37
CA PRO A 284 -12.62 -39.52 9.46
C PRO A 284 -11.98 -38.91 10.71
N VAL A 285 -12.52 -37.79 11.15
CA VAL A 285 -12.54 -37.41 12.56
C VAL A 285 -13.97 -36.96 12.84
N LYS A 286 -14.63 -37.55 13.85
CA LYS A 286 -15.95 -37.14 14.29
C LYS A 286 -15.84 -35.75 14.93
N ILE A 287 -16.13 -34.70 14.17
CA ILE A 287 -16.52 -33.40 14.72
C ILE A 287 -17.78 -32.98 13.96
N SER A 288 -18.82 -32.67 14.71
CA SER A 288 -20.12 -32.16 14.25
C SER A 288 -19.95 -30.88 13.43
N PRO A 289 -20.80 -30.58 12.44
CA PRO A 289 -20.68 -29.36 11.65
C PRO A 289 -21.12 -28.15 12.48
N GLY A 290 -20.16 -27.46 13.10
CA GLY A 290 -20.29 -26.11 13.65
C GLY A 290 -19.62 -25.08 12.73
N PRO A 291 -19.95 -23.78 12.83
CA PRO A 291 -19.31 -22.72 12.06
C PRO A 291 -17.84 -22.52 12.48
N ASP A 292 -16.93 -22.46 11.50
CA ASP A 292 -15.49 -22.28 11.73
C ASP A 292 -15.20 -20.89 12.33
N CYS A 293 -14.64 -20.82 13.55
CA CYS A 293 -14.45 -19.58 14.31
C CYS A 293 -12.99 -19.37 14.76
N PRO A 294 -12.21 -18.42 14.19
CA PRO A 294 -10.84 -18.14 14.63
C PRO A 294 -10.77 -17.19 15.83
N VAL A 295 -9.72 -17.32 16.67
CA VAL A 295 -9.36 -16.35 17.73
C VAL A 295 -8.01 -15.68 17.47
N CYS A 296 -7.96 -14.35 17.59
CA CYS A 296 -6.72 -13.55 17.50
C CYS A 296 -6.50 -12.74 18.79
N PRO A 297 -5.79 -13.25 19.81
CA PRO A 297 -5.46 -12.47 20.99
C PRO A 297 -4.26 -11.55 20.72
N HIS A 298 -4.44 -10.24 20.90
CA HIS A 298 -3.35 -9.28 20.79
C HIS A 298 -3.59 -8.04 21.65
N SER A 299 -2.53 -7.25 21.87
CA SER A 299 -2.65 -6.01 22.63
C SER A 299 -3.47 -4.93 21.93
N TYR A 300 -3.47 -4.89 20.59
CA TYR A 300 -4.13 -3.88 19.74
C TYR A 300 -3.97 -2.44 20.25
N ASP A 301 -2.78 -2.12 20.76
CA ASP A 301 -2.40 -0.77 21.16
C ASP A 301 -1.85 -0.01 19.95
N MET A 302 -2.43 1.15 19.64
CA MET A 302 -2.18 1.90 18.40
C MET A 302 -2.53 1.12 17.12
N VAL A 303 -3.81 0.71 17.01
CA VAL A 303 -4.34 0.03 15.82
C VAL A 303 -4.00 0.80 14.54
N HIS A 304 -3.59 0.06 13.51
CA HIS A 304 -3.21 0.58 12.20
C HIS A 304 -3.56 -0.46 11.13
N TYR A 305 -3.52 -0.10 9.85
CA TYR A 305 -3.95 -0.98 8.74
C TYR A 305 -3.25 -2.35 8.72
N GLY A 306 -2.03 -2.47 9.26
CA GLY A 306 -1.36 -3.75 9.48
C GLY A 306 -2.15 -4.74 10.35
N HIS A 307 -2.72 -4.29 11.48
CA HIS A 307 -3.60 -5.08 12.34
C HIS A 307 -4.91 -5.41 11.62
N SER A 308 -5.49 -4.44 10.92
CA SER A 308 -6.72 -4.65 10.15
C SER A 308 -6.56 -5.71 9.06
N ASN A 309 -5.41 -5.74 8.36
CA ASN A 309 -5.13 -6.77 7.35
C ASN A 309 -4.86 -8.15 7.96
N GLN A 310 -4.28 -8.23 9.16
CA GLN A 310 -4.17 -9.48 9.90
C GLN A 310 -5.57 -10.04 10.22
N LEU A 311 -6.46 -9.20 10.75
CA LEU A 311 -7.84 -9.58 11.06
C LEU A 311 -8.63 -9.96 9.80
N ARG A 312 -8.44 -9.26 8.68
CA ARG A 312 -8.98 -9.66 7.38
C ARG A 312 -8.53 -11.05 6.96
N GLN A 313 -7.22 -11.34 7.06
CA GLN A 313 -6.67 -12.65 6.72
C GLN A 313 -7.23 -13.74 7.62
N ALA A 314 -7.34 -13.48 8.93
CA ALA A 314 -7.94 -14.41 9.88
C ALA A 314 -9.42 -14.68 9.56
N ARG A 315 -10.22 -13.63 9.32
CA ARG A 315 -11.62 -13.76 8.93
C ARG A 315 -11.82 -14.51 7.61
N ALA A 316 -10.85 -14.46 6.70
CA ALA A 316 -10.90 -15.20 5.44
C ALA A 316 -10.63 -16.70 5.60
N MET A 317 -10.16 -17.16 6.76
CA MET A 317 -9.91 -18.57 7.06
C MET A 317 -11.12 -19.28 7.70
N GLY A 318 -12.19 -18.54 8.04
CA GLY A 318 -13.40 -19.08 8.66
C GLY A 318 -14.62 -18.21 8.36
N ASP A 319 -15.73 -18.42 9.07
CA ASP A 319 -17.00 -17.74 8.83
C ASP A 319 -17.39 -16.73 9.92
N TYR A 320 -16.68 -16.70 11.04
CA TYR A 320 -16.94 -15.79 12.17
C TYR A 320 -15.63 -15.50 12.89
N LEU A 321 -15.29 -14.24 13.17
CA LEU A 321 -14.03 -13.88 13.82
C LEU A 321 -14.24 -13.30 15.22
N ILE A 322 -13.67 -13.97 16.22
CA ILE A 322 -13.58 -13.49 17.60
C ILE A 322 -12.19 -12.92 17.87
N VAL A 323 -12.10 -11.75 18.48
CA VAL A 323 -10.82 -11.11 18.80
C VAL A 323 -10.68 -10.93 20.31
N GLY A 324 -9.71 -11.62 20.90
CA GLY A 324 -9.36 -11.44 22.31
C GLY A 324 -8.49 -10.21 22.50
N VAL A 325 -8.81 -9.37 23.49
CA VAL A 325 -8.01 -8.17 23.78
C VAL A 325 -7.64 -8.14 25.27
N HIS A 326 -6.35 -8.03 25.55
CA HIS A 326 -5.81 -8.04 26.92
C HIS A 326 -6.19 -6.78 27.71
N THR A 327 -6.24 -6.87 29.04
CA THR A 327 -6.38 -5.71 29.93
C THR A 327 -5.10 -4.87 29.98
N ASP A 328 -5.20 -3.65 30.49
CA ASP A 328 -4.03 -2.77 30.66
C ASP A 328 -3.04 -3.36 31.68
N GLU A 329 -3.56 -3.96 32.77
CA GLU A 329 -2.76 -4.64 33.79
C GLU A 329 -1.98 -5.82 33.21
N GLU A 330 -2.64 -6.65 32.39
CA GLU A 330 -2.02 -7.85 31.82
C GLU A 330 -0.92 -7.50 30.81
N ILE A 331 -1.13 -6.44 30.03
CA ILE A 331 -0.11 -5.88 29.14
C ILE A 331 1.10 -5.39 29.93
N ALA A 332 0.88 -4.66 31.03
CA ALA A 332 1.93 -4.04 31.83
C ALA A 332 2.85 -5.06 32.54
N LYS A 333 2.38 -6.30 32.74
CA LYS A 333 3.20 -7.42 33.27
C LYS A 333 4.26 -7.89 32.27
N HIS A 334 3.96 -7.84 30.98
CA HIS A 334 4.80 -8.43 29.93
C HIS A 334 5.58 -7.39 29.14
N LYS A 335 5.05 -6.16 29.03
CA LYS A 335 5.67 -5.04 28.32
C LYS A 335 5.37 -3.71 29.02
N GLY A 336 5.79 -2.59 28.43
CA GLY A 336 5.41 -1.26 28.93
C GLY A 336 3.89 -1.07 28.94
N PRO A 337 3.37 -0.14 29.77
CA PRO A 337 1.94 0.15 29.80
C PRO A 337 1.46 0.61 28.40
N PRO A 338 0.25 0.22 27.99
CA PRO A 338 -0.28 0.60 26.68
C PRO A 338 -0.52 2.11 26.59
N VAL A 339 -0.48 2.65 25.37
CA VAL A 339 -0.80 4.06 25.08
C VAL A 339 -2.29 4.32 25.24
N PHE A 340 -3.12 3.40 24.72
CA PHE A 340 -4.57 3.44 24.83
C PHE A 340 -5.09 2.56 25.97
N THR A 341 -6.15 3.03 26.64
CA THR A 341 -6.83 2.24 27.67
C THR A 341 -7.49 1.03 27.04
N GLN A 342 -7.78 0.01 27.86
CA GLN A 342 -8.42 -1.20 27.38
C GLN A 342 -9.78 -0.93 26.70
N GLU A 343 -10.59 0.00 27.21
CA GLU A 343 -11.88 0.35 26.60
C GLU A 343 -11.72 1.01 25.22
N GLU A 344 -10.72 1.90 25.07
CA GLU A 344 -10.37 2.49 23.77
C GLU A 344 -9.94 1.40 22.78
N ARG A 345 -9.17 0.40 23.24
CA ARG A 345 -8.70 -0.72 22.42
C ARG A 345 -9.85 -1.66 22.05
N TYR A 346 -10.73 -2.01 22.98
CA TYR A 346 -11.92 -2.85 22.72
C TYR A 346 -12.80 -2.20 21.64
N LYS A 347 -13.12 -0.92 21.81
CA LYS A 347 -13.96 -0.20 20.86
C LYS A 347 -13.30 -0.06 19.48
N MET A 348 -12.00 0.18 19.43
CA MET A 348 -11.26 0.30 18.16
C MET A 348 -11.23 -1.02 17.39
N VAL A 349 -11.02 -2.14 18.07
CA VAL A 349 -11.03 -3.47 17.46
C VAL A 349 -12.43 -3.83 16.98
N GLN A 350 -13.47 -3.57 17.78
CA GLN A 350 -14.86 -3.80 17.38
C GLN A 350 -15.25 -2.96 16.16
N ALA A 351 -14.66 -1.79 15.94
CA ALA A 351 -14.95 -0.96 14.77
C ALA A 351 -14.42 -1.54 13.43
N ILE A 352 -13.54 -2.54 13.47
CA ILE A 352 -12.99 -3.18 12.27
C ILE A 352 -14.03 -4.14 11.69
N LYS A 353 -14.32 -4.01 10.39
CA LYS A 353 -15.46 -4.69 9.74
C LYS A 353 -15.37 -6.20 9.62
N TRP A 354 -14.18 -6.77 9.80
CA TRP A 354 -13.97 -8.22 9.78
C TRP A 354 -14.12 -8.86 11.14
N VAL A 355 -14.17 -8.06 12.21
CA VAL A 355 -14.34 -8.55 13.58
C VAL A 355 -15.82 -8.69 13.86
N ASP A 356 -16.25 -9.87 14.29
CA ASP A 356 -17.64 -10.09 14.65
C ASP A 356 -17.86 -9.78 16.15
N GLU A 357 -16.96 -10.28 17.01
CA GLU A 357 -17.02 -10.09 18.46
C GLU A 357 -15.64 -9.80 19.07
N VAL A 358 -15.61 -8.90 20.07
CA VAL A 358 -14.44 -8.65 20.92
C VAL A 358 -14.65 -9.28 22.28
N VAL A 359 -13.68 -10.11 22.69
CA VAL A 359 -13.61 -10.70 24.04
C VAL A 359 -12.66 -9.86 24.89
N PRO A 360 -13.16 -9.11 25.89
CA PRO A 360 -12.31 -8.36 26.80
C PRO A 360 -11.57 -9.30 27.76
N ALA A 361 -10.49 -8.78 28.36
CA ALA A 361 -9.66 -9.49 29.32
C ALA A 361 -9.17 -10.89 28.85
N ALA A 362 -8.82 -11.01 27.57
CA ALA A 362 -8.26 -12.24 27.05
C ALA A 362 -6.87 -12.52 27.67
N PRO A 363 -6.55 -13.79 28.01
CA PRO A 363 -5.22 -14.18 28.49
C PRO A 363 -4.10 -13.74 27.53
N TYR A 364 -2.91 -13.46 28.07
CA TYR A 364 -1.78 -12.99 27.25
C TYR A 364 -1.33 -14.03 26.21
N VAL A 365 -1.32 -15.32 26.59
CA VAL A 365 -0.99 -16.44 25.72
C VAL A 365 -2.27 -17.19 25.32
N THR A 366 -2.38 -17.58 24.05
CA THR A 366 -3.49 -18.40 23.58
C THR A 366 -3.36 -19.82 24.11
N THR A 367 -4.41 -20.35 24.73
CA THR A 367 -4.48 -21.72 25.23
C THR A 367 -5.61 -22.50 24.57
N LEU A 368 -5.54 -23.84 24.60
CA LEU A 368 -6.65 -24.69 24.14
C LEU A 368 -7.93 -24.43 24.94
N GLU A 369 -7.81 -24.20 26.26
CA GLU A 369 -8.94 -23.83 27.12
C GLU A 369 -9.66 -22.57 26.61
N THR A 370 -8.91 -21.56 26.18
CA THR A 370 -9.49 -20.32 25.65
C THR A 370 -10.24 -20.59 24.33
N LEU A 371 -9.64 -21.39 23.44
CA LEU A 371 -10.28 -21.76 22.18
C LEU A 371 -11.57 -22.56 22.43
N ASP A 372 -11.55 -23.53 23.34
CA ASP A 372 -12.71 -24.35 23.67
C ASP A 372 -13.81 -23.54 24.34
N LYS A 373 -13.46 -22.63 25.25
CA LYS A 373 -14.40 -21.74 25.94
C LYS A 373 -15.23 -20.90 24.97
N TYR A 374 -14.64 -20.43 23.88
CA TYR A 374 -15.32 -19.62 22.86
C TYR A 374 -15.70 -20.44 21.62
N ASN A 375 -15.61 -21.77 21.69
CA ASN A 375 -15.93 -22.69 20.59
C ASN A 375 -15.24 -22.30 19.27
N CYS A 376 -13.93 -22.11 19.33
CA CYS A 376 -13.11 -21.66 18.23
C CYS A 376 -12.19 -22.78 17.73
N ASP A 377 -12.19 -23.04 16.43
CA ASP A 377 -11.47 -24.19 15.86
C ASP A 377 -9.95 -24.01 15.91
N PHE A 378 -9.46 -22.80 15.68
CA PHE A 378 -8.04 -22.47 15.69
C PHE A 378 -7.76 -21.01 16.03
N CYS A 379 -6.52 -20.68 16.37
CA CYS A 379 -6.07 -19.29 16.45
C CYS A 379 -5.26 -18.89 15.20
N VAL A 380 -5.23 -17.58 14.91
CA VAL A 380 -4.44 -17.01 13.82
C VAL A 380 -3.49 -15.96 14.36
N HIS A 381 -2.20 -16.14 14.10
CA HIS A 381 -1.15 -15.22 14.53
C HIS A 381 -0.24 -14.82 13.36
N GLY A 382 0.55 -13.76 13.55
CA GLY A 382 1.62 -13.42 12.63
C GLY A 382 2.75 -14.46 12.68
N ASN A 383 3.62 -14.45 11.69
CA ASN A 383 4.79 -15.34 11.62
C ASN A 383 5.99 -14.82 12.45
N ASP A 384 5.73 -14.11 13.55
CA ASP A 384 6.77 -13.60 14.45
C ASP A 384 7.38 -14.75 15.27
N ILE A 385 8.66 -14.64 15.61
CA ILE A 385 9.33 -15.62 16.48
C ILE A 385 8.81 -15.44 17.91
N THR A 386 8.05 -16.43 18.41
CA THR A 386 7.48 -16.41 19.76
C THR A 386 8.08 -17.52 20.61
N LEU A 387 9.23 -17.21 21.24
CA LEU A 387 9.92 -18.11 22.16
C LEU A 387 9.79 -17.59 23.59
N THR A 388 9.61 -18.51 24.54
CA THR A 388 9.77 -18.24 25.96
C THR A 388 11.25 -18.02 26.31
N VAL A 389 11.53 -17.56 27.53
CA VAL A 389 12.90 -17.41 28.03
C VAL A 389 13.72 -18.71 28.01
N ASP A 390 13.03 -19.86 28.04
CA ASP A 390 13.62 -21.20 27.94
C ASP A 390 13.85 -21.66 26.49
N GLY A 391 13.54 -20.81 25.49
CA GLY A 391 13.66 -21.15 24.07
C GLY A 391 12.55 -22.06 23.54
N ARG A 392 11.45 -22.25 24.27
CA ARG A 392 10.27 -23.04 23.82
C ARG A 392 9.24 -22.17 23.13
N ASP A 393 8.51 -22.72 22.17
CA ASP A 393 7.47 -21.98 21.46
C ASP A 393 6.33 -21.59 22.42
N THR A 394 5.96 -20.30 22.44
CA THR A 394 4.88 -19.78 23.29
C THR A 394 3.51 -20.42 22.97
N TYR A 395 3.34 -20.92 21.74
CA TYR A 395 2.11 -21.57 21.29
C TYR A 395 2.28 -23.09 21.06
N GLU A 396 3.28 -23.71 21.69
CA GLU A 396 3.59 -25.14 21.54
C GLU A 396 2.34 -26.03 21.69
N GLU A 397 1.56 -25.83 22.76
CA GLU A 397 0.34 -26.58 23.04
C GLU A 397 -0.67 -26.51 21.87
N VAL A 398 -0.94 -25.30 21.38
CA VAL A 398 -1.94 -25.05 20.33
C VAL A 398 -1.45 -25.55 18.97
N LYS A 399 -0.14 -25.44 18.70
CA LYS A 399 0.49 -25.97 17.49
C LYS A 399 0.46 -27.50 17.46
N GLN A 400 0.77 -28.17 18.57
CA GLN A 400 0.71 -29.63 18.68
C GLN A 400 -0.71 -30.17 18.48
N ALA A 401 -1.73 -29.43 18.92
CA ALA A 401 -3.13 -29.77 18.68
C ALA A 401 -3.60 -29.51 17.23
N GLY A 402 -2.76 -28.94 16.35
CA GLY A 402 -3.14 -28.61 14.97
C GLY A 402 -4.10 -27.41 14.85
N ARG A 403 -4.26 -26.61 15.92
CA ARG A 403 -5.22 -25.51 16.04
C ARG A 403 -4.56 -24.13 15.96
N TYR A 404 -3.40 -24.05 15.31
CA TYR A 404 -2.67 -22.81 15.04
C TYR A 404 -2.57 -22.56 13.53
N ARG A 405 -2.77 -21.31 13.10
CA ARG A 405 -2.59 -20.87 11.71
C ARG A 405 -1.79 -19.57 11.66
N GLU A 406 -1.07 -19.37 10.56
CA GLU A 406 -0.25 -18.18 10.36
C GLU A 406 -0.83 -17.28 9.27
N CYS A 407 -0.73 -15.97 9.48
CA CYS A 407 -1.02 -14.97 8.47
C CYS A 407 0.24 -14.17 8.10
N LYS A 408 0.25 -13.63 6.88
CA LYS A 408 1.41 -12.87 6.39
C LYS A 408 1.46 -11.51 7.07
N ARG A 409 2.64 -11.13 7.58
CA ARG A 409 2.90 -9.79 8.12
C ARG A 409 2.64 -8.72 7.06
N THR A 410 1.97 -7.65 7.46
CA THR A 410 1.63 -6.54 6.56
C THR A 410 2.85 -5.66 6.30
N GLN A 411 3.20 -5.46 5.03
CA GLN A 411 4.31 -4.61 4.61
C GLN A 411 4.00 -3.12 4.80
N GLY A 412 5.03 -2.35 5.21
CA GLY A 412 4.99 -0.88 5.22
C GLY A 412 4.50 -0.21 6.50
N VAL A 413 4.15 -0.96 7.56
CA VAL A 413 3.76 -0.39 8.85
C VAL A 413 4.12 -1.31 10.03
N SER A 414 4.51 -0.68 11.12
CA SER A 414 4.55 -1.28 12.46
C SER A 414 4.33 -0.18 13.50
N THR A 415 3.96 -0.54 14.72
CA THR A 415 3.86 0.43 15.82
C THR A 415 5.18 1.17 16.03
N THR A 416 6.33 0.48 15.94
CA THR A 416 7.67 1.09 16.06
C THR A 416 7.94 2.12 14.96
N ASP A 417 7.57 1.81 13.72
CA ASP A 417 7.68 2.75 12.58
C ASP A 417 6.82 4.01 12.84
N LEU A 418 5.55 3.84 13.20
CA LEU A 418 4.66 4.98 13.48
C LEU A 418 5.16 5.84 14.63
N VAL A 419 5.66 5.23 15.71
CA VAL A 419 6.30 5.95 16.82
C VAL A 419 7.51 6.75 16.32
N GLY A 420 8.35 6.13 15.48
CA GLY A 420 9.49 6.81 14.84
C GLY A 420 9.08 8.05 14.05
N ARG A 421 8.01 7.97 13.27
CA ARG A 421 7.46 9.12 12.52
C ARG A 421 6.94 10.23 13.44
N MET A 422 6.27 9.88 14.53
CA MET A 422 5.78 10.85 15.51
C MET A 422 6.92 11.60 16.23
N LEU A 423 8.03 10.91 16.50
CA LEU A 423 9.23 11.52 17.09
C LEU A 423 9.97 12.44 16.12
N LEU A 424 9.80 12.30 14.80
CA LEU A 424 10.33 13.24 13.83
C LEU A 424 9.51 14.54 13.80
N VAL A 425 8.21 14.46 14.08
CA VAL A 425 7.33 15.64 14.16
C VAL A 425 7.81 16.58 15.26
N THR A 426 8.17 16.05 16.43
CA THR A 426 8.60 16.87 17.58
C THR A 426 9.93 17.57 17.36
N LYS A 427 10.91 16.94 16.70
CA LYS A 427 12.24 17.55 16.46
C LYS A 427 12.19 18.86 15.66
N ALA A 428 11.24 19.01 14.74
CA ALA A 428 11.08 20.23 13.95
C ALA A 428 10.39 21.38 14.71
N HIS A 429 9.77 21.11 15.87
CA HIS A 429 9.05 22.11 16.67
C HIS A 429 9.89 22.88 17.67
N HIS A 430 11.12 22.44 17.94
CA HIS A 430 11.89 22.97 19.07
C HIS A 430 12.74 24.21 18.68
N SER A 431 12.39 24.93 17.61
CA SER A 431 13.05 26.18 17.21
C SER A 431 12.34 27.47 17.63
N SER A 432 11.18 27.40 18.29
CA SER A 432 10.46 28.60 18.76
C SER A 432 9.90 28.42 20.18
N GLN A 433 10.54 29.12 21.11
CA GLN A 433 10.13 29.60 22.44
C GLN A 433 8.91 28.93 23.09
N GLU A 434 9.17 27.94 23.96
CA GLU A 434 8.59 27.75 25.30
C GLU A 434 8.88 26.31 25.77
N MET A 435 10.01 26.05 26.45
CA MET A 435 10.14 24.85 27.30
C MET A 435 11.24 24.96 28.37
N SER A 436 11.00 24.28 29.49
CA SER A 436 11.78 24.24 30.73
C SER A 436 13.21 23.71 30.60
N SER A 437 14.05 24.10 31.55
CA SER A 437 15.51 23.85 31.56
C SER A 437 15.92 22.38 31.46
N GLU A 438 15.12 21.45 31.98
CA GLU A 438 15.41 20.00 31.96
C GLU A 438 15.41 19.41 30.53
N TYR A 439 14.68 20.02 29.59
CA TYR A 439 14.55 19.51 28.22
C TYR A 439 15.68 19.96 27.28
N ARG A 440 16.45 21.01 27.64
CA ARG A 440 17.61 21.47 26.85
C ARG A 440 18.78 20.51 26.95
N GLU A 441 19.05 19.95 28.14
CA GLU A 441 20.19 19.03 28.34
C GLU A 441 20.06 17.72 27.54
N TYR A 442 18.83 17.27 27.27
CA TYR A 442 18.58 16.01 26.55
C TYR A 442 18.81 16.12 25.04
N ALA A 443 18.54 17.27 24.42
CA ALA A 443 18.67 17.46 22.97
C ALA A 443 20.14 17.43 22.49
N ASP A 444 21.07 17.87 23.35
CA ASP A 444 22.49 18.01 23.02
C ASP A 444 23.29 16.69 23.08
N SER A 445 22.71 15.61 23.64
CA SER A 445 23.45 14.36 23.90
C SER A 445 23.53 13.38 22.72
N PHE A 446 22.82 13.62 21.61
CA PHE A 446 22.72 12.67 20.49
C PHE A 446 23.68 12.93 19.30
N GLY A 447 24.65 13.83 19.47
CA GLY A 447 25.60 14.24 18.41
C GLY A 447 26.99 13.62 18.45
N LYS A 448 27.35 12.77 19.42
CA LYS A 448 28.72 12.22 19.51
C LYS A 448 28.82 10.82 18.88
N PRO A 449 29.59 10.64 17.79
CA PRO A 449 29.98 9.31 17.32
C PRO A 449 30.93 8.64 18.34
N PRO A 450 30.99 7.30 18.39
CA PRO A 450 31.96 6.61 19.24
C PRO A 450 33.37 6.78 18.65
N HIS A 451 34.27 7.35 19.46
CA HIS A 451 35.71 7.61 19.29
C HIS A 451 36.15 9.02 18.80
N PRO A 452 37.16 9.63 19.47
CA PRO A 452 37.63 10.98 19.17
C PRO A 452 38.72 10.97 18.08
N THR A 453 38.65 11.91 17.14
CA THR A 453 39.81 12.39 16.37
C THR A 453 40.13 13.84 16.75
N PRO A 454 41.41 14.26 16.71
CA PRO A 454 41.87 15.47 17.38
C PRO A 454 41.45 16.76 16.67
N ALA A 455 41.33 17.80 17.47
CA ALA A 455 40.89 19.15 17.17
C ALA A 455 41.70 19.89 16.09
N GLY A 456 41.04 20.83 15.41
CA GLY A 456 41.67 21.82 14.54
C GLY A 456 40.67 22.85 13.99
N ASP A 457 40.62 23.97 14.69
CA ASP A 457 40.34 25.34 14.21
C ASP A 457 38.91 25.82 13.93
N THR A 458 38.48 26.67 14.86
CA THR A 458 37.46 27.71 14.80
C THR A 458 37.77 28.77 13.74
N LEU A 459 36.80 29.14 12.90
CA LEU A 459 36.54 30.55 12.58
C LEU A 459 35.08 30.79 12.16
N SER A 460 34.69 32.01 12.49
CA SER A 460 33.39 32.65 12.61
C SER A 460 32.50 32.77 11.36
N SER A 461 31.23 33.01 11.68
CA SER A 461 30.10 33.44 10.87
C SER A 461 30.39 34.47 9.79
N GLU A 462 29.84 34.23 8.59
CA GLU A 462 28.78 35.00 7.92
C GLU A 462 28.86 34.73 6.40
N VAL A 463 27.73 34.35 5.79
CA VAL A 463 27.27 34.69 4.42
C VAL A 463 26.26 33.65 3.91
N SER A 464 25.03 34.15 3.76
CA SER A 464 24.00 33.87 2.75
C SER A 464 23.65 32.43 2.33
N SER A 465 22.38 32.10 2.57
CA SER A 465 21.41 31.60 1.58
C SER A 465 21.98 30.93 0.32
N GLN A 466 22.07 29.60 0.33
CA GLN A 466 21.70 28.68 -0.75
C GLN A 466 22.16 27.27 -0.36
N CYS A 467 21.22 26.41 0.03
CA CYS A 467 21.51 24.97 0.14
C CYS A 467 21.39 24.33 -1.26
N PRO A 468 22.45 23.71 -1.79
CA PRO A 468 22.37 22.88 -2.99
C PRO A 468 21.86 21.48 -2.60
N GLY A 469 20.71 21.08 -3.15
CA GLY A 469 20.16 19.73 -2.98
C GLY A 469 18.78 19.69 -2.33
N GLY A 470 17.79 20.36 -2.93
CA GLY A 470 16.39 20.34 -2.47
C GLY A 470 15.73 18.97 -2.62
N GLN A 471 15.87 18.11 -1.61
CA GLN A 471 14.84 17.13 -1.26
C GLN A 471 13.87 17.83 -0.30
N ASN A 472 12.58 17.88 -0.65
CA ASN A 472 11.56 18.30 0.31
C ASN A 472 11.36 17.17 1.35
N PRO A 473 11.51 17.43 2.66
CA PRO A 473 11.51 16.40 3.71
C PRO A 473 10.11 15.87 4.09
N TRP A 474 9.03 16.44 3.54
CA TRP A 474 7.70 16.37 4.16
C TRP A 474 6.86 15.10 3.89
N THR A 475 7.29 14.16 3.04
CA THR A 475 6.46 12.99 2.68
C THR A 475 7.22 11.66 2.53
N GLY A 476 8.43 11.56 3.10
CA GLY A 476 9.42 10.54 2.68
C GLY A 476 9.72 9.38 3.63
N VAL A 477 8.98 9.20 4.73
CA VAL A 477 9.34 8.17 5.75
C VAL A 477 8.63 6.83 5.53
N SER A 478 7.43 6.85 4.94
CA SER A 478 6.68 5.61 4.68
C SER A 478 7.27 4.80 3.53
N GLN A 479 7.52 3.51 3.78
CA GLN A 479 7.93 2.52 2.78
C GLN A 479 6.73 1.73 2.22
N PHE A 480 5.49 2.19 2.47
CA PHE A 480 4.29 1.49 2.07
C PHE A 480 4.10 1.45 0.55
N LEU A 481 4.01 0.24 -0.01
CA LEU A 481 3.71 -0.01 -1.42
C LEU A 481 2.21 -0.25 -1.60
N GLN A 482 1.50 0.70 -2.19
CA GLN A 482 0.09 0.57 -2.51
C GLN A 482 -0.11 -0.21 -3.82
N THR A 483 -1.08 -1.14 -3.83
CA THR A 483 -1.51 -1.88 -5.03
C THR A 483 -3.04 -1.87 -5.14
N SER A 484 -3.60 -2.05 -6.35
CA SER A 484 -5.05 -2.18 -6.56
C SER A 484 -5.61 -3.30 -5.69
N GLN A 485 -4.90 -4.42 -5.62
CA GLN A 485 -5.26 -5.59 -4.85
C GLN A 485 -5.44 -5.28 -3.36
N LYS A 486 -4.55 -4.48 -2.75
CA LYS A 486 -4.67 -4.08 -1.34
C LYS A 486 -5.91 -3.21 -1.08
N ILE A 487 -6.25 -2.32 -2.02
CA ILE A 487 -7.45 -1.49 -1.91
C ILE A 487 -8.70 -2.36 -2.06
N ILE A 488 -8.75 -3.23 -3.06
CA ILE A 488 -9.89 -4.16 -3.29
C ILE A 488 -10.12 -5.05 -2.07
N GLN A 489 -9.06 -5.60 -1.48
CA GLN A 489 -9.15 -6.41 -0.27
C GLN A 489 -9.74 -5.65 0.93
N PHE A 490 -9.58 -4.33 0.96
CA PHE A 490 -10.09 -3.45 2.00
C PHE A 490 -11.41 -2.77 1.64
N ALA A 491 -11.80 -2.69 0.38
CA ALA A 491 -13.04 -2.04 -0.04
C ALA A 491 -14.26 -2.93 0.22
N SER A 492 -15.45 -2.33 0.34
CA SER A 492 -16.70 -3.09 0.35
C SER A 492 -17.11 -3.52 -1.08
N GLY A 493 -16.72 -2.72 -2.08
CA GLY A 493 -17.03 -2.94 -3.50
C GLY A 493 -18.51 -2.76 -3.86
N LYS A 494 -19.31 -2.12 -3.01
CA LYS A 494 -20.75 -1.95 -3.21
C LYS A 494 -21.07 -0.51 -3.60
N GLU A 495 -21.88 -0.33 -4.64
CA GLU A 495 -22.45 0.98 -4.99
C GLU A 495 -23.67 1.31 -4.12
N PRO A 496 -24.02 2.61 -3.95
CA PRO A 496 -25.23 3.01 -3.23
C PRO A 496 -26.49 2.41 -3.86
N GLN A 497 -27.29 1.73 -3.05
CA GLN A 497 -28.53 1.09 -3.50
C GLN A 497 -29.73 2.04 -3.35
N PRO A 498 -30.83 1.83 -4.12
CA PRO A 498 -32.07 2.56 -3.90
C PRO A 498 -32.55 2.47 -2.44
N GLY A 499 -32.85 3.63 -1.87
CA GLY A 499 -33.28 3.78 -0.47
C GLY A 499 -32.14 3.88 0.55
N GLU A 500 -30.89 3.91 0.11
CA GLU A 500 -29.74 4.27 0.95
C GLU A 500 -29.54 5.79 0.96
N THR A 501 -29.09 6.33 2.09
CA THR A 501 -28.78 7.75 2.25
C THR A 501 -27.28 7.94 2.10
N VAL A 502 -26.85 8.67 1.08
CA VAL A 502 -25.44 8.95 0.80
C VAL A 502 -24.96 10.09 1.68
N ILE A 503 -24.06 9.78 2.61
CA ILE A 503 -23.53 10.74 3.59
C ILE A 503 -22.04 10.95 3.31
N TYR A 504 -21.65 12.20 3.04
CA TYR A 504 -20.26 12.58 2.81
C TYR A 504 -19.63 13.20 4.07
N VAL A 505 -18.43 12.75 4.41
CA VAL A 505 -17.58 13.33 5.46
C VAL A 505 -16.19 13.56 4.90
N ALA A 506 -15.46 14.58 5.36
CA ALA A 506 -14.13 14.88 4.84
C ALA A 506 -13.13 15.26 5.92
N GLY A 507 -11.85 14.95 5.70
CA GLY A 507 -10.79 15.34 6.61
C GLY A 507 -9.44 14.68 6.33
N ALA A 508 -8.53 14.84 7.30
CA ALA A 508 -7.25 14.14 7.28
C ALA A 508 -7.45 12.64 7.53
N PHE A 509 -8.18 12.26 8.58
CA PHE A 509 -8.22 10.87 9.08
C PHE A 509 -6.82 10.27 9.29
N ASP A 510 -5.90 11.10 9.77
CA ASP A 510 -4.50 10.71 10.06
C ASP A 510 -4.41 9.99 11.40
N LEU A 511 -3.58 8.94 11.47
CA LEU A 511 -3.56 7.94 12.54
C LEU A 511 -4.98 7.52 12.94
N PHE A 512 -5.78 7.02 11.99
CA PHE A 512 -7.19 6.67 12.21
C PHE A 512 -7.42 5.99 13.58
N HIS A 513 -8.29 6.58 14.40
CA HIS A 513 -8.33 6.39 15.85
C HIS A 513 -9.76 6.48 16.39
N ILE A 514 -9.96 6.22 17.69
CA ILE A 514 -11.31 6.09 18.26
C ILE A 514 -12.18 7.34 18.11
N GLY A 515 -11.60 8.55 18.20
CA GLY A 515 -12.36 9.77 17.92
C GLY A 515 -12.96 9.85 16.50
N HIS A 516 -12.30 9.25 15.50
CA HIS A 516 -12.86 9.12 14.15
C HIS A 516 -13.94 8.04 14.09
N VAL A 517 -13.74 6.92 14.80
CA VAL A 517 -14.73 5.84 14.92
C VAL A 517 -16.02 6.36 15.54
N ASP A 518 -15.93 7.08 16.66
CA ASP A 518 -17.07 7.65 17.37
C ASP A 518 -17.84 8.64 16.49
N PHE A 519 -17.12 9.50 15.77
CA PHE A 519 -17.73 10.40 14.79
C PHE A 519 -18.47 9.63 13.69
N LEU A 520 -17.83 8.63 13.08
CA LEU A 520 -18.44 7.84 12.00
C LEU A 520 -19.62 7.00 12.50
N GLU A 521 -19.58 6.52 13.73
CA GLU A 521 -20.68 5.80 14.38
C GLU A 521 -21.90 6.71 14.54
N GLU A 522 -21.71 7.94 15.03
CA GLU A 522 -22.80 8.90 15.16
C GLU A 522 -23.34 9.35 13.80
N VAL A 523 -22.48 9.48 12.78
CA VAL A 523 -22.91 9.72 11.40
C VAL A 523 -23.72 8.55 10.85
N TYR A 524 -23.32 7.31 11.15
CA TYR A 524 -24.02 6.10 10.72
C TYR A 524 -25.45 6.03 11.27
N LYS A 525 -25.69 6.56 12.48
CA LYS A 525 -27.02 6.62 13.12
C LYS A 525 -27.99 7.60 12.47
N LEU A 526 -27.53 8.48 11.58
CA LEU A 526 -28.37 9.53 10.95
C LEU A 526 -29.37 8.98 9.92
N ALA A 527 -29.17 7.76 9.42
CA ALA A 527 -30.02 7.14 8.43
C ALA A 527 -30.29 5.68 8.77
N LYS A 528 -31.44 5.17 8.32
CA LYS A 528 -31.79 3.74 8.47
C LYS A 528 -30.89 2.83 7.64
N ARG A 529 -30.45 3.31 6.48
CA ARG A 529 -29.55 2.61 5.55
C ARG A 529 -28.47 3.60 5.08
N PRO A 530 -27.46 3.89 5.91
CA PRO A 530 -26.43 4.87 5.58
C PRO A 530 -25.44 4.29 4.56
N TYR A 531 -25.04 5.10 3.59
CA TYR A 531 -23.91 4.87 2.70
C TYR A 531 -22.89 5.97 2.94
N ILE A 532 -21.85 5.70 3.74
CA ILE A 532 -20.89 6.73 4.16
C ILE A 532 -19.71 6.77 3.19
N ILE A 533 -19.47 7.94 2.60
CA ILE A 533 -18.32 8.26 1.78
C ILE A 533 -17.36 9.15 2.58
N ALA A 534 -16.16 8.66 2.85
CA ALA A 534 -15.12 9.42 3.54
C ALA A 534 -14.11 10.03 2.56
N GLY A 535 -14.12 11.35 2.42
CA GLY A 535 -13.14 12.11 1.63
C GLY A 535 -11.83 12.32 2.37
N LEU A 536 -10.73 11.82 1.80
CA LEU A 536 -9.39 11.96 2.36
C LEU A 536 -8.63 13.05 1.64
N HIS A 537 -8.30 14.13 2.35
CA HIS A 537 -7.49 15.20 1.79
C HIS A 537 -6.09 14.70 1.38
N PHE A 538 -5.51 15.33 0.36
CA PHE A 538 -4.12 15.08 -0.05
C PHE A 538 -3.13 15.39 1.06
N ASP A 539 -1.99 14.70 1.08
CA ASP A 539 -0.95 14.89 2.11
C ASP A 539 -0.45 16.34 2.15
N GLN A 540 -0.29 16.99 0.99
CA GLN A 540 0.13 18.39 0.90
C GLN A 540 -0.92 19.34 1.50
N GLU A 541 -2.20 18.98 1.35
CA GLU A 541 -3.29 19.79 1.86
C GLU A 541 -3.41 19.61 3.38
N VAL A 542 -3.31 18.37 3.88
CA VAL A 542 -3.23 18.08 5.32
C VAL A 542 -2.06 18.83 5.96
N ASN A 543 -0.87 18.79 5.33
CA ASN A 543 0.29 19.52 5.80
C ASN A 543 0.05 21.04 5.85
N ARG A 544 -0.65 21.61 4.86
CA ARG A 544 -0.95 23.05 4.84
C ARG A 544 -1.73 23.50 6.07
N TYR A 545 -2.81 22.80 6.42
CA TYR A 545 -3.71 23.24 7.51
C TYR A 545 -3.37 22.63 8.88
N LYS A 546 -2.61 21.53 8.96
CA LYS A 546 -2.09 20.98 10.23
C LYS A 546 -0.67 21.45 10.55
N GLY A 547 0.09 21.88 9.54
CA GLY A 547 1.50 22.22 9.64
C GLY A 547 2.39 21.00 9.96
N LYS A 548 3.60 21.29 10.44
CA LYS A 548 4.50 20.29 11.03
C LYS A 548 4.90 19.21 10.02
N ASN A 549 5.31 18.04 10.52
CA ASN A 549 5.51 16.83 9.71
C ASN A 549 4.21 16.01 9.54
N TYR A 550 3.03 16.65 9.59
CA TYR A 550 1.77 15.97 9.29
C TYR A 550 1.53 15.89 7.77
N PRO A 551 0.81 14.85 7.29
CA PRO A 551 0.28 13.73 8.07
C PRO A 551 1.35 12.67 8.41
N ILE A 552 1.15 11.95 9.52
CA ILE A 552 2.00 10.83 9.95
C ILE A 552 1.85 9.64 9.00
N MET A 553 0.61 9.36 8.59
CA MET A 553 0.27 8.36 7.58
C MET A 553 -0.02 9.06 6.24
N ASN A 554 0.61 8.59 5.17
CA ASN A 554 0.34 9.13 3.85
C ASN A 554 -1.08 8.80 3.37
N LEU A 555 -1.50 9.41 2.26
CA LEU A 555 -2.85 9.24 1.72
C LEU A 555 -3.24 7.78 1.50
N HIS A 556 -2.31 6.94 1.08
CA HIS A 556 -2.57 5.52 0.81
C HIS A 556 -2.71 4.70 2.09
N GLU A 557 -1.90 4.97 3.12
CA GLU A 557 -2.01 4.34 4.44
C GLU A 557 -3.33 4.74 5.13
N ARG A 558 -3.73 6.01 5.00
CA ARG A 558 -5.01 6.53 5.51
C ARG A 558 -6.21 5.90 4.79
N THR A 559 -6.09 5.69 3.48
CA THR A 559 -7.10 4.97 2.68
C THR A 559 -7.41 3.60 3.28
N LEU A 560 -6.38 2.77 3.50
CA LEU A 560 -6.60 1.43 4.07
C LEU A 560 -7.12 1.49 5.51
N SER A 561 -6.63 2.45 6.30
CA SER A 561 -7.06 2.62 7.68
C SER A 561 -8.56 2.93 7.78
N VAL A 562 -9.06 3.81 6.90
CA VAL A 562 -10.46 4.23 6.88
C VAL A 562 -11.37 3.16 6.28
N LEU A 563 -10.95 2.49 5.19
CA LEU A 563 -11.71 1.40 4.57
C LEU A 563 -11.92 0.16 5.46
N ALA A 564 -11.07 -0.01 6.49
CA ALA A 564 -11.22 -1.08 7.48
C ALA A 564 -12.38 -0.86 8.45
N CYS A 565 -12.88 0.37 8.58
CA CYS A 565 -13.96 0.71 9.50
C CYS A 565 -15.32 0.22 8.98
N ARG A 566 -16.10 -0.45 9.84
CA ARG A 566 -17.41 -1.02 9.48
C ARG A 566 -18.47 0.01 9.07
N TYR A 567 -18.31 1.26 9.50
CA TYR A 567 -19.25 2.33 9.19
C TYR A 567 -19.01 2.95 7.82
N VAL A 568 -17.82 2.74 7.23
CA VAL A 568 -17.43 3.35 5.95
C VAL A 568 -17.80 2.43 4.79
N SER A 569 -18.52 2.99 3.81
CA SER A 569 -18.90 2.28 2.59
C SER A 569 -17.88 2.50 1.48
N GLU A 570 -17.40 3.73 1.33
CA GLU A 570 -16.50 4.18 0.26
C GLU A 570 -15.55 5.31 0.72
N VAL A 571 -14.43 5.49 0.02
CA VAL A 571 -13.44 6.54 0.28
C VAL A 571 -13.14 7.33 -1.00
N VAL A 572 -13.16 8.67 -0.91
CA VAL A 572 -12.59 9.53 -1.96
C VAL A 572 -11.12 9.77 -1.65
N ILE A 573 -10.25 9.10 -2.41
CA ILE A 573 -8.79 9.18 -2.23
C ILE A 573 -8.28 10.47 -2.89
N GLY A 574 -7.85 11.45 -2.10
CA GLY A 574 -7.44 12.74 -2.63
C GLY A 574 -8.64 13.65 -2.89
N ALA A 575 -9.52 13.77 -1.91
CA ALA A 575 -10.65 14.69 -1.94
C ALA A 575 -10.16 16.15 -1.90
N PRO A 576 -10.87 17.08 -2.59
CA PRO A 576 -10.62 18.50 -2.45
C PRO A 576 -10.92 18.96 -1.01
N TYR A 577 -10.27 20.04 -0.58
CA TYR A 577 -10.48 20.61 0.76
C TYR A 577 -11.89 21.19 0.91
N SER A 578 -12.28 22.05 -0.04
CA SER A 578 -13.66 22.54 -0.16
C SER A 578 -14.59 21.48 -0.74
N VAL A 579 -15.77 21.33 -0.12
CA VAL A 579 -16.82 20.44 -0.60
C VAL A 579 -17.51 21.10 -1.79
N THR A 580 -17.12 20.71 -3.00
CA THR A 580 -17.57 21.36 -4.24
C THR A 580 -18.96 20.90 -4.70
N ALA A 581 -19.63 21.75 -5.47
CA ALA A 581 -20.91 21.42 -6.09
C ALA A 581 -20.83 20.19 -7.02
N GLU A 582 -19.68 20.05 -7.70
CA GLU A 582 -19.35 18.91 -8.58
C GLU A 582 -19.26 17.62 -7.78
N LEU A 583 -18.53 17.60 -6.65
CA LEU A 583 -18.40 16.43 -5.78
C LEU A 583 -19.78 15.98 -5.27
N LEU A 584 -20.58 16.94 -4.78
CA LEU A 584 -21.93 16.64 -4.28
C LEU A 584 -22.85 16.06 -5.37
N GLY A 585 -22.77 16.61 -6.59
CA GLY A 585 -23.54 16.13 -7.73
C GLY A 585 -23.09 14.75 -8.21
N HIS A 586 -21.77 14.52 -8.28
CA HIS A 586 -21.18 13.27 -8.75
C HIS A 586 -21.57 12.08 -7.88
N PHE A 587 -21.42 12.21 -6.56
CA PHE A 587 -21.77 11.15 -5.62
C PHE A 587 -23.24 11.14 -5.20
N LYS A 588 -24.06 12.07 -5.72
CA LYS A 588 -25.47 12.23 -5.34
C LYS A 588 -25.64 12.31 -3.82
N VAL A 589 -24.86 13.19 -3.19
CA VAL A 589 -24.78 13.29 -1.73
C VAL A 589 -26.08 13.86 -1.15
N ASP A 590 -26.68 13.15 -0.21
CA ASP A 590 -27.89 13.57 0.51
C ASP A 590 -27.56 14.40 1.75
N LEU A 591 -26.43 14.11 2.41
CA LEU A 591 -26.03 14.75 3.66
C LEU A 591 -24.52 14.93 3.74
N VAL A 592 -24.06 16.06 4.30
CA VAL A 592 -22.65 16.31 4.59
C VAL A 592 -22.46 16.52 6.09
N CYS A 593 -21.56 15.77 6.70
CA CYS A 593 -21.30 15.85 8.13
C CYS A 593 -19.87 16.30 8.43
N HIS A 594 -19.72 17.14 9.46
CA HIS A 594 -18.43 17.47 10.08
C HIS A 594 -18.53 17.31 11.59
N GLY A 595 -17.41 16.96 12.25
CA GLY A 595 -17.34 16.88 13.70
C GLY A 595 -17.48 18.25 14.40
N LYS A 596 -17.35 18.27 15.72
CA LYS A 596 -17.21 19.52 16.50
C LYS A 596 -15.78 20.09 16.52
N THR A 597 -14.87 19.49 15.74
CA THR A 597 -13.52 20.02 15.55
C THR A 597 -13.54 21.36 14.81
N GLU A 598 -12.48 22.15 14.97
CA GLU A 598 -12.31 23.39 14.24
C GLU A 598 -12.27 23.15 12.73
N ILE A 599 -13.02 23.98 11.99
CA ILE A 599 -13.00 24.02 10.52
C ILE A 599 -12.08 25.16 10.11
N VAL A 600 -10.90 24.82 9.59
CA VAL A 600 -9.96 25.83 9.09
C VAL A 600 -10.50 26.41 7.76
N PRO A 601 -10.49 27.73 7.55
CA PRO A 601 -10.87 28.32 6.26
C PRO A 601 -10.03 27.78 5.09
N ASP A 602 -10.60 27.78 3.89
CA ASP A 602 -9.85 27.46 2.67
C ASP A 602 -8.83 28.56 2.35
N ARG A 603 -7.98 28.35 1.34
CA ARG A 603 -6.87 29.25 0.97
C ARG A 603 -7.32 30.66 0.58
N ASP A 604 -8.55 30.80 0.10
CA ASP A 604 -9.18 32.07 -0.24
C ASP A 604 -9.95 32.69 0.95
N GLY A 605 -9.88 32.07 2.14
CA GLY A 605 -10.61 32.47 3.34
C GLY A 605 -12.06 32.01 3.39
N SER A 606 -12.54 31.29 2.38
CA SER A 606 -13.92 30.79 2.34
C SER A 606 -14.14 29.62 3.31
N ASP A 607 -15.41 29.40 3.67
CA ASP A 607 -15.82 28.22 4.43
C ASP A 607 -15.84 27.00 3.51
N PRO A 608 -15.03 25.95 3.77
CA PRO A 608 -14.98 24.76 2.91
C PRO A 608 -16.30 23.98 2.85
N TYR A 609 -17.23 24.24 3.77
CA TYR A 609 -18.58 23.67 3.79
C TYR A 609 -19.67 24.67 3.34
N GLN A 610 -19.31 25.79 2.69
CA GLN A 610 -20.28 26.79 2.23
C GLN A 610 -21.36 26.21 1.30
N GLU A 611 -20.98 25.34 0.37
CA GLU A 611 -21.89 24.78 -0.62
C GLU A 611 -22.92 23.81 -0.01
N PRO A 612 -22.54 22.83 0.83
CA PRO A 612 -23.54 22.00 1.51
C PRO A 612 -24.39 22.78 2.52
N LYS A 613 -23.85 23.85 3.16
CA LYS A 613 -24.65 24.77 3.99
C LYS A 613 -25.70 25.51 3.17
N ARG A 614 -25.32 26.03 2.00
CA ARG A 614 -26.22 26.69 1.04
C ARG A 614 -27.35 25.78 0.57
N ARG A 615 -27.05 24.47 0.40
CA ARG A 615 -28.04 23.45 0.02
C ARG A 615 -28.89 22.95 1.20
N GLY A 616 -28.61 23.35 2.43
CA GLY A 616 -29.33 22.89 3.62
C GLY A 616 -29.06 21.44 4.02
N ILE A 617 -27.97 20.83 3.53
CA ILE A 617 -27.61 19.42 3.76
C ILE A 617 -26.40 19.24 4.69
N PHE A 618 -25.85 20.33 5.23
CA PHE A 618 -24.75 20.29 6.20
C PHE A 618 -25.27 20.01 7.62
N ARG A 619 -24.62 19.09 8.34
CA ARG A 619 -24.87 18.78 9.75
C ARG A 619 -23.58 18.72 10.54
N GLN A 620 -23.60 19.31 11.73
CA GLN A 620 -22.49 19.18 12.68
C GLN A 620 -22.81 18.07 13.68
N ILE A 621 -21.87 17.16 13.88
CA ILE A 621 -22.03 15.96 14.71
C ILE A 621 -21.04 16.02 15.87
N ASP A 622 -21.52 15.72 17.07
CA ASP A 622 -20.68 15.54 18.24
C ASP A 622 -20.29 14.07 18.35
N SER A 623 -19.00 13.75 18.32
CA SER A 623 -18.53 12.38 18.53
C SER A 623 -18.47 12.01 20.02
N GLY A 624 -18.56 12.99 20.93
CA GLY A 624 -18.32 12.77 22.36
C GLY A 624 -16.85 12.50 22.72
N SER A 625 -15.95 12.47 21.73
CA SER A 625 -14.51 12.26 21.93
C SER A 625 -13.73 13.54 21.65
N ASN A 626 -12.82 13.90 22.56
CA ASN A 626 -11.85 14.97 22.36
C ASN A 626 -10.53 14.48 21.73
N LEU A 627 -10.38 13.18 21.46
CA LEU A 627 -9.13 12.60 20.94
C LEU A 627 -8.83 13.11 19.52
N THR A 628 -7.60 13.60 19.33
CA THR A 628 -7.05 14.05 18.04
C THR A 628 -5.69 13.41 17.78
N THR A 629 -5.23 13.44 16.53
CA THR A 629 -3.88 13.01 16.14
C THR A 629 -2.79 13.69 17.00
N ASP A 630 -2.92 14.99 17.30
CA ASP A 630 -1.98 15.72 18.16
C ASP A 630 -1.96 15.19 19.61
N LEU A 631 -3.12 14.86 20.17
CA LEU A 631 -3.20 14.28 21.52
C LEU A 631 -2.62 12.86 21.57
N ILE A 632 -2.76 12.08 20.50
CA ILE A 632 -2.13 10.75 20.39
C ILE A 632 -0.62 10.89 20.38
N VAL A 633 -0.07 11.81 19.58
CA VAL A 633 1.37 12.11 19.55
C VAL A 633 1.86 12.48 20.95
N GLN A 634 1.14 13.36 21.67
CA GLN A 634 1.46 13.74 23.05
C GLN A 634 1.45 12.55 24.03
N ARG A 635 0.43 11.67 23.97
CA ARG A 635 0.34 10.45 24.81
C ARG A 635 1.55 9.54 24.59
N ILE A 636 1.96 9.33 23.33
CA ILE A 636 3.10 8.47 23.01
C ILE A 636 4.42 9.03 23.55
N ILE A 637 4.64 10.34 23.41
CA ILE A 637 5.85 11.00 23.90
C ILE A 637 5.95 10.85 25.42
N LYS A 638 4.86 11.13 26.13
CA LYS A 638 4.81 10.99 27.60
C LYS A 638 5.14 9.56 28.05
N ASN A 639 4.52 8.56 27.43
CA ASN A 639 4.77 7.15 27.76
C ASN A 639 6.22 6.73 27.46
N ARG A 640 6.87 7.31 26.43
CA ARG A 640 8.27 7.04 26.11
C ARG A 640 9.22 7.57 27.19
N LEU A 641 9.00 8.80 27.68
CA LEU A 641 9.80 9.36 28.78
C LEU A 641 9.68 8.49 30.03
N GLU A 642 8.46 8.02 30.34
CA GLU A 642 8.21 7.13 31.47
C GLU A 642 8.88 5.75 31.29
N TYR A 643 8.93 5.25 30.06
CA TYR A 643 9.65 4.01 29.72
C TYR A 643 11.17 4.16 29.88
N GLU A 644 11.76 5.23 29.34
CA GLU A 644 13.20 5.51 29.45
C GLU A 644 13.61 5.70 30.92
N ALA A 645 12.83 6.45 31.70
CA ALA A 645 13.06 6.62 33.13
C ALA A 645 12.96 5.31 33.92
N ARG A 646 12.07 4.39 33.52
CA ARG A 646 11.96 3.06 34.14
C ARG A 646 13.15 2.17 33.82
N ASN A 647 13.61 2.16 32.57
CA ASN A 647 14.77 1.40 32.16
C ASN A 647 16.04 1.91 32.85
N GLN A 648 16.24 3.22 32.93
CA GLN A 648 17.36 3.81 33.71
C GLN A 648 17.31 3.38 35.18
N LYS A 649 16.13 3.36 35.82
CA LYS A 649 15.99 2.86 37.20
C LYS A 649 16.25 1.35 37.32
N LYS A 650 15.91 0.56 36.31
CA LYS A 650 16.17 -0.89 36.27
C LYS A 650 17.66 -1.17 36.09
N GLU A 651 18.31 -0.52 35.13
CA GLU A 651 19.76 -0.61 34.90
C GLU A 651 20.55 -0.17 36.14
N ALA A 652 20.15 0.92 36.81
CA ALA A 652 20.79 1.36 38.05
C ALA A 652 20.67 0.32 39.17
N LYS A 653 19.53 -0.37 39.28
CA LYS A 653 19.33 -1.47 40.24
C LYS A 653 20.17 -2.71 39.89
N GLU A 654 20.24 -3.07 38.61
CA GLU A 654 21.05 -4.19 38.13
C GLU A 654 22.55 -3.94 38.36
N LEU A 655 23.01 -2.71 38.10
CA LEU A 655 24.39 -2.30 38.35
C LEU A 655 24.73 -2.33 39.85
N ALA A 656 23.85 -1.79 40.70
CA ALA A 656 24.01 -1.83 42.15
C ALA A 656 24.02 -3.27 42.70
N PHE A 657 23.21 -4.17 42.12
CA PHE A 657 23.20 -5.59 42.47
C PHE A 657 24.51 -6.29 42.07
N LEU A 658 25.02 -6.02 40.87
CA LEU A 658 26.31 -6.55 40.40
C LEU A 658 27.50 -6.04 41.25
N GLU A 659 27.47 -4.78 41.66
CA GLU A 659 28.48 -4.21 42.57
C GLU A 659 28.42 -4.85 43.96
N ALA A 660 27.22 -5.07 44.50
CA ALA A 660 27.03 -5.76 45.78
C ALA A 660 27.49 -7.23 45.74
N MET A 661 27.23 -7.95 44.63
CA MET A 661 27.76 -9.30 44.42
C MET A 661 29.29 -9.32 44.38
N ARG A 662 29.91 -8.39 43.64
CA ARG A 662 31.38 -8.28 43.59
C ARG A 662 32.00 -7.96 44.95
N GLN A 663 31.32 -7.16 45.78
CA GLN A 663 31.78 -6.85 47.13
C GLN A 663 31.65 -8.04 48.10
N GLN A 664 30.66 -8.92 47.90
CA GLN A 664 30.53 -10.16 48.66
C GLN A 664 31.57 -11.22 48.23
N GLU A 665 31.88 -11.31 46.94
CA GLU A 665 32.94 -12.22 46.42
C GLU A 665 34.36 -11.76 46.81
N ALA A 666 34.54 -10.46 47.10
CA ALA A 666 35.81 -9.89 47.54
C ALA A 666 36.05 -10.00 49.06
N GLN A 667 35.11 -10.55 49.84
CA GLN A 667 35.36 -10.87 51.25
C GLN A 667 36.08 -12.21 51.37
N PRO A 668 37.35 -12.26 51.81
CA PRO A 668 38.05 -13.53 51.98
C PRO A 668 37.35 -14.36 53.06
N ALA A 669 37.14 -15.65 52.76
CA ALA A 669 36.74 -16.64 53.73
C ALA A 669 37.75 -16.62 54.89
N GLY A 670 37.34 -16.07 56.02
CA GLY A 670 38.10 -16.12 57.26
C GLY A 670 38.29 -17.58 57.66
N ASP A 671 39.55 -17.97 57.80
CA ASP A 671 40.00 -19.27 58.28
C ASP A 671 39.23 -19.73 59.52
N THR A 672 38.66 -20.93 59.45
CA THR A 672 38.40 -21.74 60.64
C THR A 672 39.15 -23.05 60.49
N ALA A 673 40.22 -23.15 61.28
CA ALA A 673 40.89 -24.39 61.66
C ALA A 673 40.12 -25.11 62.77
#